data_AF-A0A973AYA8-F1
#
_entry.id   AF-A0A973AYA8-F1
#
_cell.length_a   1.000
_cell.length_b   1.000
_cell.length_c   1.000
_cell.angle_alpha   90.00
_cell.angle_beta   90.00
_cell.angle_gamma   90.00
#
_symmetry.space_group_name_H-M   'P 1'
#
loop_
_entity.id
_entity.type
_entity.pdbx_description
1 polymer ?
#
loop_
_entity_poly.entity_id
_entity_poly.type
_entity_poly.pdbx_seq_one_letter_code
_entity_poly.pdbx_strand_id
1 'polypeptide(L)'
;MFQSSILPLALCVTSLCLARPAVAQQVCLPMPRLLTVTPMGGQVGTTVEVSITHQHVDKAVELLFSTPKITAQPVVAANGKPVSNRFIVTIAPDAVVGVHDARIVSRLGVSSPRAFAVGDLPEIICTKPHQTIQTAVPFPTAAVCNAKTTPQAIDFYSFQAVKGRRVVVACDVLEIDSKLNPVVIVADAAGRDLLASRDGGVLLFTPPDDATYLIKVHGLAYQGGDEQFYRLTLRDASDTVPPPRQASSYRVSRFSWPPEGLSAAAMTAEMEPNHNMEPNDEPAAAQKISLPCDVSGSFSPGNDADVFEFEAKRGEVWWVEVASERLGMQTDPFVLVQRVISKDGQETLSDVAELDDIAHPVKPGTFFPAASYSGPPYEAGSPDVLGTITIPEDGTYRLRLRDLLGGPGSAAGSTYRLVVRRATPDFALVAWPAHLQMRQNDFGVFSKPIALRAGGTMALEVVAVRRDGFDGPIELSMEGLPSGVRAAGMTIPAGMKLGMIFITADETASPALSIAQIFGSGRIDGTDVRRRSAFASVVWPIDYAPNEFPRSRLTADVPVSVTDFEKATASIAAAEPLVWEAEAGQTVTIPLRITWREEFNGASIKLKPFGTVFSGLKPIDLAVKATAVDVVLDLAALKTPPGEHLLAFNGISVVKHRSNAAIVTVAEEEQKCTSEAVAACTAAATDLAKKAAEIPEPQRAEANRAASEALQRKQAAEAAL
;
A
#
# COMPACT_ATOMS: atom_id res chain seq x y z
N MET A 1 65.88 54.83 -6.81
CA MET A 1 65.94 54.12 -5.52
C MET A 1 64.49 53.98 -5.05
N PHE A 2 63.75 52.95 -5.47
CA PHE A 2 63.71 51.56 -4.94
C PHE A 2 63.41 51.55 -3.43
N GLN A 3 62.39 50.87 -2.90
CA GLN A 3 61.78 49.59 -3.27
C GLN A 3 60.30 49.54 -2.86
N SER A 4 59.48 48.74 -3.55
CA SER A 4 58.46 47.88 -2.92
C SER A 4 58.06 46.78 -3.91
N SER A 5 58.26 45.54 -3.46
CA SER A 5 58.10 44.29 -4.20
C SER A 5 56.68 43.74 -4.10
N ILE A 6 56.15 43.16 -5.18
CA ILE A 6 54.95 42.32 -5.19
C ILE A 6 55.37 40.90 -5.58
N LEU A 7 55.06 39.93 -4.72
CA LEU A 7 55.24 38.49 -4.92
C LEU A 7 53.86 37.88 -5.26
N PRO A 8 53.72 36.97 -6.26
CA PRO A 8 52.43 36.37 -6.59
C PRO A 8 52.11 35.15 -5.71
N LEU A 9 50.84 35.07 -5.31
CA LEU A 9 50.23 34.05 -4.47
C LEU A 9 50.02 32.75 -5.26
N ALA A 10 50.58 31.63 -4.78
CA ALA A 10 50.30 30.29 -5.30
C ALA A 10 48.94 29.79 -4.76
N LEU A 11 48.02 29.49 -5.68
CA LEU A 11 46.70 28.92 -5.36
C LEU A 11 46.82 27.40 -5.20
N CYS A 12 46.81 26.91 -3.96
CA CYS A 12 46.60 25.49 -3.66
C CYS A 12 45.09 25.17 -3.77
N VAL A 13 44.69 24.50 -4.84
CA VAL A 13 43.36 23.88 -4.96
C VAL A 13 43.34 22.63 -4.09
N THR A 14 42.87 22.77 -2.86
CA THR A 14 42.53 21.65 -1.99
C THR A 14 41.14 21.17 -2.37
N SER A 15 41.08 20.01 -3.05
CA SER A 15 39.84 19.30 -3.33
C SER A 15 39.30 18.73 -2.02
N LEU A 16 38.46 19.50 -1.32
CA LEU A 16 37.73 19.04 -0.16
C LEU A 16 36.68 18.03 -0.65
N CYS A 17 37.02 16.75 -0.61
CA CYS A 17 36.06 15.66 -0.65
C CYS A 17 35.17 15.78 0.59
N LEU A 18 34.06 16.51 0.48
CA LEU A 18 32.96 16.43 1.43
C LEU A 18 32.42 15.00 1.36
N ALA A 19 32.93 14.14 2.25
CA ALA A 19 32.30 12.87 2.55
C ALA A 19 30.88 13.18 3.01
N ARG A 20 29.91 12.99 2.12
CA ARG A 20 28.50 12.96 2.49
C ARG A 20 28.40 11.89 3.59
N PRO A 21 27.85 12.20 4.79
CA PRO A 21 27.53 11.15 5.73
C PRO A 21 26.63 10.17 5.00
N ALA A 22 27.06 8.91 4.91
CA ALA A 22 26.23 7.85 4.39
C ALA A 22 25.00 7.79 5.30
N VAL A 23 23.87 8.30 4.80
CA VAL A 23 22.57 8.05 5.40
C VAL A 23 22.39 6.54 5.28
N ALA A 24 22.58 5.83 6.39
CA ALA A 24 22.40 4.39 6.44
C ALA A 24 20.94 4.09 6.09
N GLN A 25 20.68 3.75 4.83
CA GLN A 25 19.35 3.49 4.33
C GLN A 25 18.80 2.20 4.99
N GLN A 26 17.52 2.27 5.34
CA GLN A 26 16.87 1.48 6.39
C GLN A 26 16.24 0.18 5.85
N VAL A 27 16.37 -0.88 6.66
CA VAL A 27 15.52 -2.09 6.79
C VAL A 27 15.62 -3.23 5.77
N CYS A 28 16.09 -3.04 4.55
CA CYS A 28 16.40 -4.14 3.61
C CYS A 28 17.27 -3.61 2.46
N LEU A 29 17.86 -4.50 1.66
CA LEU A 29 18.45 -4.08 0.39
C LEU A 29 17.43 -3.27 -0.44
N PRO A 30 17.86 -2.31 -1.28
CA PRO A 30 16.96 -1.55 -2.14
C PRO A 30 15.93 -2.44 -2.85
N MET A 31 14.65 -2.08 -2.75
CA MET A 31 13.52 -2.76 -3.40
C MET A 31 12.79 -1.77 -4.31
N PRO A 32 12.40 -2.20 -5.53
CA PRO A 32 11.77 -1.30 -6.49
C PRO A 32 10.41 -0.80 -5.98
N ARG A 33 10.15 0.51 -6.09
CA ARG A 33 8.87 1.12 -5.70
C ARG A 33 8.39 2.05 -6.80
N LEU A 34 7.17 1.84 -7.27
CA LEU A 34 6.46 2.80 -8.10
C LEU A 34 5.84 3.85 -7.18
N LEU A 35 6.08 5.13 -7.47
CA LEU A 35 5.61 6.25 -6.64
C LEU A 35 4.43 6.97 -7.28
N THR A 36 4.46 7.23 -8.59
CA THR A 36 3.34 7.90 -9.28
C THR A 36 3.13 7.31 -10.67
N VAL A 37 1.89 7.38 -11.15
CA VAL A 37 1.49 7.22 -12.55
C VAL A 37 0.63 8.43 -12.89
N THR A 38 1.03 9.22 -13.90
CA THR A 38 0.32 10.44 -14.30
C THR A 38 0.06 10.42 -15.81
N PRO A 39 -1.18 10.55 -16.28
CA PRO A 39 -2.42 10.66 -15.49
C PRO A 39 -2.72 9.38 -14.69
N MET A 40 -3.60 9.50 -13.70
CA MET A 40 -3.89 8.47 -12.70
C MET A 40 -4.94 7.45 -13.18
N GLY A 41 -5.33 7.54 -14.45
CA GLY A 41 -6.41 6.77 -15.02
C GLY A 41 -6.60 7.02 -16.51
N GLY A 42 -7.62 6.35 -17.06
CA GLY A 42 -8.04 6.51 -18.45
C GLY A 42 -9.40 5.87 -18.72
N GLN A 43 -10.03 6.29 -19.83
CA GLN A 43 -11.31 5.76 -20.27
C GLN A 43 -11.13 4.40 -20.96
N VAL A 44 -12.06 3.47 -20.77
CA VAL A 44 -12.12 2.22 -21.54
C VAL A 44 -12.07 2.48 -23.05
N GLY A 45 -11.34 1.63 -23.78
CA GLY A 45 -11.20 1.74 -25.24
C GLY A 45 -10.27 2.86 -25.71
N THR A 46 -9.50 3.50 -24.83
CA THR A 46 -8.58 4.58 -25.18
C THR A 46 -7.12 4.22 -24.95
N THR A 47 -6.25 5.07 -25.50
CA THR A 47 -4.80 5.04 -25.27
C THR A 47 -4.38 6.35 -24.62
N VAL A 48 -3.55 6.26 -23.59
CA VAL A 48 -3.07 7.39 -22.81
C VAL A 48 -1.56 7.33 -22.61
N GLU A 49 -0.87 8.44 -22.83
CA GLU A 49 0.55 8.54 -22.49
C GLU A 49 0.68 8.83 -21.00
N VAL A 50 1.38 7.96 -20.28
CA VAL A 50 1.63 8.07 -18.84
C VAL A 50 3.09 8.33 -18.56
N SER A 51 3.34 9.13 -17.53
CA SER A 51 4.66 9.34 -16.93
C SER A 51 4.68 8.76 -15.52
N ILE A 52 5.83 8.21 -15.11
CA ILE A 52 5.97 7.58 -13.80
C ILE A 52 7.12 8.17 -12.98
N THR A 53 7.02 8.09 -11.65
CA THR A 53 8.16 8.30 -10.75
C THR A 53 8.38 7.04 -9.89
N HIS A 54 9.62 6.81 -9.46
CA HIS A 54 9.99 5.56 -8.79
C HIS A 54 11.20 5.71 -7.85
N GLN A 55 11.39 4.74 -6.97
CA GLN A 55 12.61 4.56 -6.16
C GLN A 55 13.20 3.17 -6.41
N HIS A 56 14.53 3.09 -6.39
CA HIS A 56 15.28 1.83 -6.47
C HIS A 56 14.88 0.95 -7.66
N VAL A 57 14.63 1.57 -8.81
CA VAL A 57 14.40 0.88 -10.08
C VAL A 57 15.69 0.99 -10.88
N ASP A 58 16.34 -0.16 -11.10
CA ASP A 58 17.45 -0.25 -12.05
C ASP A 58 16.89 -0.70 -13.42
N LYS A 59 16.89 0.24 -14.37
CA LYS A 59 16.33 0.11 -15.73
C LYS A 59 14.90 -0.43 -15.74
N ALA A 60 13.91 0.46 -15.78
CA ALA A 60 12.52 0.05 -15.99
C ALA A 60 12.41 -0.69 -17.33
N VAL A 61 11.96 -1.95 -17.27
CA VAL A 61 11.81 -2.81 -18.46
C VAL A 61 10.36 -2.78 -18.94
N GLU A 62 9.40 -2.76 -18.02
CA GLU A 62 7.98 -2.86 -18.33
C GLU A 62 7.13 -2.15 -17.27
N LEU A 63 5.97 -1.65 -17.71
CA LEU A 63 4.88 -1.20 -16.84
C LEU A 63 3.72 -2.21 -16.95
N LEU A 64 3.50 -2.98 -15.88
CA LEU A 64 2.49 -4.02 -15.78
C LEU A 64 1.24 -3.53 -15.07
N PHE A 65 0.09 -4.13 -15.39
CA PHE A 65 -1.17 -3.92 -14.71
C PHE A 65 -1.73 -5.23 -14.17
N SER A 66 -2.57 -5.17 -13.14
CA SER A 66 -3.25 -6.33 -12.54
C SER A 66 -4.25 -7.04 -13.46
N THR A 67 -4.41 -6.56 -14.70
CA THR A 67 -5.25 -7.17 -15.73
C THR A 67 -4.54 -7.14 -17.08
N PRO A 68 -4.62 -8.20 -17.89
CA PRO A 68 -4.06 -8.20 -19.25
C PRO A 68 -4.84 -7.27 -20.21
N LYS A 69 -5.99 -6.73 -19.78
CA LYS A 69 -6.81 -5.78 -20.56
C LYS A 69 -6.25 -4.36 -20.57
N ILE A 70 -5.20 -4.10 -19.80
CA ILE A 70 -4.45 -2.85 -19.81
C ILE A 70 -3.00 -3.21 -20.12
N THR A 71 -2.47 -2.67 -21.19
CA THR A 71 -1.10 -2.94 -21.66
C THR A 71 -0.32 -1.65 -21.78
N ALA A 72 0.99 -1.68 -21.56
CA ALA A 72 1.86 -0.53 -21.75
C ALA A 72 3.04 -0.83 -22.67
N GLN A 73 3.43 0.17 -23.44
CA GLN A 73 4.66 0.14 -24.24
C GLN A 73 5.49 1.39 -23.95
N PRO A 74 6.83 1.31 -23.86
CA PRO A 74 7.66 2.50 -23.69
C PRO A 74 7.46 3.48 -24.85
N VAL A 75 7.41 4.77 -24.53
CA VAL A 75 7.42 5.82 -25.55
C VAL A 75 8.78 5.80 -26.23
N VAL A 76 8.82 5.82 -27.57
CA VAL A 76 10.07 5.78 -28.34
C VAL A 76 10.37 7.16 -28.91
N ALA A 77 11.56 7.69 -28.64
CA ALA A 77 12.03 8.95 -29.21
C ALA A 77 12.43 8.78 -30.69
N ALA A 78 12.59 9.90 -31.40
CA ALA A 78 12.97 9.90 -32.83
C ALA A 78 14.29 9.15 -33.13
N ASN A 79 15.17 8.97 -32.14
CA ASN A 79 16.42 8.21 -32.25
C ASN A 79 16.25 6.70 -32.00
N GLY A 80 15.02 6.21 -31.86
CA GLY A 80 14.71 4.80 -31.61
C GLY A 80 14.92 4.33 -30.16
N LYS A 81 15.33 5.21 -29.24
CA LYS A 81 15.52 4.86 -27.83
C LYS A 81 14.24 5.12 -27.02
N PRO A 82 13.94 4.27 -26.01
CA PRO A 82 12.87 4.55 -25.05
C PRO A 82 13.09 5.88 -24.33
N VAL A 83 12.04 6.68 -24.21
CA VAL A 83 12.00 7.85 -23.34
C VAL A 83 11.83 7.36 -21.93
N SER A 84 12.77 7.72 -21.06
CA SER A 84 12.76 7.31 -19.66
C SER A 84 11.44 7.66 -19.00
N ASN A 85 10.88 6.71 -18.23
CA ASN A 85 9.69 6.89 -17.41
C ASN A 85 8.42 7.32 -18.15
N ARG A 86 8.33 7.10 -19.46
CA ARG A 86 7.13 7.39 -20.25
C ARG A 86 6.63 6.16 -21.01
N PHE A 87 5.34 5.91 -20.92
CA PHE A 87 4.68 4.74 -21.51
C PHE A 87 3.39 5.14 -22.23
N ILE A 88 3.10 4.46 -23.33
CA ILE A 88 1.79 4.47 -23.98
C ILE A 88 0.98 3.33 -23.37
N VAL A 89 -0.05 3.65 -22.58
CA VAL A 89 -0.97 2.70 -21.95
C VAL A 89 -2.21 2.57 -22.82
N THR A 90 -2.58 1.36 -23.18
CA THR A 90 -3.80 1.04 -23.94
C THR A 90 -4.77 0.28 -23.05
N ILE A 91 -6.00 0.76 -22.98
CA ILE A 91 -7.09 0.21 -22.16
C ILE A 91 -8.12 -0.41 -23.10
N ALA A 92 -8.35 -1.71 -22.99
CA ALA A 92 -9.31 -2.39 -23.85
C ALA A 92 -10.74 -1.86 -23.64
N PRO A 93 -11.61 -1.86 -24.66
CA PRO A 93 -13.02 -1.46 -24.52
C PRO A 93 -13.81 -2.33 -23.52
N ASP A 94 -13.40 -3.57 -23.33
CA ASP A 94 -13.99 -4.53 -22.39
C ASP A 94 -13.20 -4.66 -21.08
N ALA A 95 -12.27 -3.73 -20.80
CA ALA A 95 -11.62 -3.65 -19.50
C ALA A 95 -12.66 -3.32 -18.42
N VAL A 96 -12.53 -3.94 -17.24
CA VAL A 96 -13.41 -3.68 -16.10
C VAL A 96 -13.21 -2.24 -15.62
N VAL A 97 -14.29 -1.46 -15.59
CA VAL A 97 -14.32 -0.13 -14.95
C VAL A 97 -14.04 -0.33 -13.45
N GLY A 98 -13.00 0.32 -12.94
CA GLY A 98 -12.41 -0.07 -11.67
C GLY A 98 -11.03 0.53 -11.42
N VAL A 99 -10.53 0.34 -10.20
CA VAL A 99 -9.12 0.59 -9.88
C VAL A 99 -8.31 -0.66 -10.16
N HIS A 100 -7.22 -0.52 -10.91
CA HIS A 100 -6.25 -1.55 -11.22
C HIS A 100 -4.90 -1.19 -10.61
N ASP A 101 -4.06 -2.18 -10.33
CA ASP A 101 -2.70 -1.94 -9.82
C ASP A 101 -1.70 -1.86 -10.96
N ALA A 102 -1.01 -0.73 -11.09
CA ALA A 102 0.16 -0.55 -11.95
C ALA A 102 1.46 -0.86 -11.22
N ARG A 103 2.44 -1.46 -11.91
CA ARG A 103 3.75 -1.87 -11.36
C ARG A 103 4.86 -1.75 -12.37
N ILE A 104 6.07 -1.44 -11.93
CA ILE A 104 7.26 -1.50 -12.77
C ILE A 104 7.92 -2.87 -12.59
N VAL A 105 8.31 -3.50 -13.69
CA VAL A 105 9.26 -4.60 -13.67
C VAL A 105 10.65 -4.05 -14.00
N SER A 106 11.58 -4.32 -13.09
CA SER A 106 12.98 -3.92 -13.20
C SER A 106 13.89 -5.12 -13.02
N ARG A 107 15.20 -4.92 -13.18
CA ARG A 107 16.19 -5.97 -12.88
C ARG A 107 16.17 -6.40 -11.41
N LEU A 108 15.70 -5.54 -10.51
CA LEU A 108 15.55 -5.84 -9.08
C LEU A 108 14.21 -6.55 -8.77
N GLY A 109 13.41 -6.86 -9.78
CA GLY A 109 12.10 -7.47 -9.65
C GLY A 109 10.95 -6.48 -9.83
N VAL A 110 9.76 -6.93 -9.45
CA VAL A 110 8.50 -6.18 -9.54
C VAL A 110 8.37 -5.17 -8.40
N SER A 111 7.86 -3.97 -8.69
CA SER A 111 7.67 -2.92 -7.70
C SER A 111 6.43 -3.11 -6.82
N SER A 112 6.35 -2.32 -5.74
CA SER A 112 5.06 -2.07 -5.08
C SER A 112 4.08 -1.36 -6.03
N PRO A 113 2.76 -1.54 -5.83
CA PRO A 113 1.76 -1.03 -6.76
C PRO A 113 1.42 0.44 -6.58
N ARG A 114 0.86 1.03 -7.64
CA ARG A 114 0.07 2.27 -7.61
C ARG A 114 -1.27 2.06 -8.29
N ALA A 115 -2.32 2.68 -7.74
CA ALA A 115 -3.64 2.67 -8.33
C ALA A 115 -3.63 3.34 -9.72
N PHE A 116 -4.35 2.74 -10.65
CA PHE A 116 -4.67 3.28 -11.97
C PHE A 116 -6.15 3.07 -12.23
N ALA A 117 -6.90 4.15 -12.30
CA ALA A 117 -8.36 4.10 -12.31
C ALA A 117 -8.93 4.14 -13.73
N VAL A 118 -9.66 3.10 -14.10
CA VAL A 118 -10.30 2.97 -15.41
C VAL A 118 -11.77 3.33 -15.31
N GLY A 119 -12.21 4.28 -16.13
CA GLY A 119 -13.58 4.80 -16.16
C GLY A 119 -14.28 4.61 -17.52
N ASP A 120 -15.57 4.93 -17.56
CA ASP A 120 -16.39 4.98 -18.78
C ASP A 120 -16.67 6.41 -19.27
N LEU A 121 -16.38 7.42 -18.45
CA LEU A 121 -16.51 8.83 -18.78
C LEU A 121 -15.32 9.36 -19.59
N PRO A 122 -15.53 10.35 -20.48
CA PRO A 122 -14.46 11.12 -21.10
C PRO A 122 -13.50 11.72 -20.07
N GLU A 123 -12.19 11.59 -20.33
CA GLU A 123 -11.15 12.11 -19.46
C GLU A 123 -10.46 13.35 -20.03
N ILE A 124 -10.22 14.31 -19.14
CA ILE A 124 -9.50 15.55 -19.39
C ILE A 124 -8.18 15.51 -18.62
N ILE A 125 -7.12 15.98 -19.25
CA ILE A 125 -5.82 16.18 -18.58
C ILE A 125 -5.59 17.68 -18.51
N CYS A 126 -5.50 18.18 -17.28
CA CYS A 126 -5.30 19.59 -17.03
C CYS A 126 -3.79 19.92 -17.22
N THR A 127 -3.42 20.50 -18.37
CA THR A 127 -2.00 20.76 -18.77
C THR A 127 -1.60 22.24 -18.74
N LYS A 128 -2.56 23.14 -18.55
CA LYS A 128 -2.34 24.59 -18.47
C LYS A 128 -2.65 25.09 -17.05
N PRO A 129 -2.05 26.21 -16.61
CA PRO A 129 -2.40 26.84 -15.34
C PRO A 129 -3.89 27.18 -15.28
N HIS A 130 -4.52 26.90 -14.13
CA HIS A 130 -5.95 27.11 -13.88
C HIS A 130 -6.20 27.66 -12.46
N GLN A 131 -5.26 28.45 -11.94
CA GLN A 131 -5.25 28.90 -10.55
C GLN A 131 -6.05 30.20 -10.29
N THR A 132 -6.85 30.65 -11.27
CA THR A 132 -7.72 31.82 -11.15
C THR A 132 -9.08 31.56 -11.80
N ILE A 133 -10.09 32.34 -11.42
CA ILE A 133 -11.43 32.29 -12.04
C ILE A 133 -11.36 32.45 -13.56
N GLN A 134 -10.51 33.36 -14.05
CA GLN A 134 -10.36 33.65 -15.47
C GLN A 134 -9.66 32.52 -16.24
N THR A 135 -8.89 31.69 -15.55
CA THR A 135 -8.16 30.54 -16.14
C THR A 135 -8.86 29.22 -15.85
N ALA A 136 -10.07 29.25 -15.28
CA ALA A 136 -10.80 28.05 -14.91
C ALA A 136 -10.99 27.10 -16.09
N VAL A 137 -10.68 25.82 -15.88
CA VAL A 137 -10.85 24.79 -16.93
C VAL A 137 -12.34 24.57 -17.18
N PRO A 138 -12.85 24.72 -18.42
CA PRO A 138 -14.21 24.32 -18.75
C PRO A 138 -14.39 22.81 -18.53
N PHE A 139 -15.36 22.43 -17.70
CA PHE A 139 -15.54 21.07 -17.23
C PHE A 139 -16.94 20.55 -17.58
N PRO A 140 -17.07 19.59 -18.51
CA PRO A 140 -18.36 19.03 -18.92
C PRO A 140 -19.04 18.21 -17.81
N THR A 141 -20.38 18.23 -17.76
CA THR A 141 -21.22 17.54 -16.75
C THR A 141 -21.29 16.01 -16.92
N ALA A 142 -20.30 15.40 -17.53
CA ALA A 142 -20.15 13.95 -17.67
C ALA A 142 -18.68 13.62 -18.00
N ALA A 143 -17.75 14.08 -17.15
CA ALA A 143 -16.33 13.97 -17.42
C ALA A 143 -15.51 13.80 -16.14
N VAL A 144 -14.26 13.39 -16.31
CA VAL A 144 -13.24 13.31 -15.25
C VAL A 144 -12.04 14.19 -15.63
N CYS A 145 -11.54 15.08 -14.75
CA CYS A 145 -10.18 15.64 -14.92
C CYS A 145 -9.18 14.92 -14.01
N ASN A 146 -8.04 14.54 -14.58
CA ASN A 146 -6.83 14.15 -13.86
C ASN A 146 -5.96 15.39 -13.63
N ALA A 147 -5.67 15.72 -12.36
CA ALA A 147 -4.87 16.89 -12.02
C ALA A 147 -3.98 16.67 -10.77
N LYS A 148 -3.06 17.61 -10.57
CA LYS A 148 -2.20 17.75 -9.39
C LYS A 148 -2.45 19.13 -8.79
N THR A 149 -2.55 19.22 -7.46
CA THR A 149 -2.67 20.54 -6.82
C THR A 149 -1.34 21.29 -6.92
N THR A 150 -1.44 22.58 -7.21
CA THR A 150 -0.29 23.49 -7.17
C THR A 150 -0.10 23.99 -5.73
N PRO A 151 1.13 23.98 -5.17
CA PRO A 151 1.38 24.49 -3.83
C PRO A 151 0.90 25.93 -3.65
N GLN A 152 0.26 26.22 -2.52
CA GLN A 152 -0.22 27.56 -2.15
C GLN A 152 -1.24 28.17 -3.14
N ALA A 153 -1.95 27.34 -3.89
CA ALA A 153 -2.93 27.78 -4.89
C ALA A 153 -4.25 27.01 -4.79
N ILE A 154 -5.26 27.55 -5.47
CA ILE A 154 -6.58 26.92 -5.66
C ILE A 154 -6.73 26.64 -7.15
N ASP A 155 -7.11 25.42 -7.48
CA ASP A 155 -7.42 25.03 -8.84
C ASP A 155 -8.90 25.33 -9.15
N PHE A 156 -9.18 25.96 -10.30
CA PHE A 156 -10.51 26.38 -10.71
C PHE A 156 -10.99 25.62 -11.95
N TYR A 157 -12.24 25.18 -11.88
CA TYR A 157 -13.00 24.58 -12.98
C TYR A 157 -14.31 25.33 -13.14
N SER A 158 -14.87 25.37 -14.35
CA SER A 158 -16.16 26.02 -14.63
C SER A 158 -17.11 25.06 -15.34
N PHE A 159 -18.39 25.06 -14.97
CA PHE A 159 -19.41 24.25 -15.63
C PHE A 159 -20.73 25.01 -15.74
N GLN A 160 -21.54 24.65 -16.73
CA GLN A 160 -22.89 25.18 -16.89
C GLN A 160 -23.87 24.28 -16.13
N ALA A 161 -24.74 24.88 -15.31
CA ALA A 161 -25.74 24.16 -14.55
C ALA A 161 -27.14 24.70 -14.85
N VAL A 162 -28.13 23.81 -14.70
CA VAL A 162 -29.55 24.13 -14.90
C VAL A 162 -30.25 24.07 -13.54
N LYS A 163 -31.09 25.08 -13.27
CA LYS A 163 -31.87 25.23 -12.05
C LYS A 163 -32.59 23.93 -11.68
N GLY A 164 -32.41 23.51 -10.44
CA GLY A 164 -33.05 22.32 -9.88
C GLY A 164 -32.49 20.98 -10.37
N ARG A 165 -31.64 20.94 -11.41
CA ARG A 165 -30.99 19.70 -11.86
C ARG A 165 -29.75 19.44 -11.01
N ARG A 166 -29.84 18.45 -10.14
CA ARG A 166 -28.76 18.09 -9.22
C ARG A 166 -27.53 17.60 -9.97
N VAL A 167 -26.36 18.00 -9.46
CA VAL A 167 -25.07 17.53 -9.95
C VAL A 167 -24.25 16.96 -8.81
N VAL A 168 -23.46 15.95 -9.13
CA VAL A 168 -22.48 15.31 -8.27
C VAL A 168 -21.09 15.80 -8.65
N VAL A 169 -20.38 16.38 -7.68
CA VAL A 169 -18.95 16.68 -7.76
C VAL A 169 -18.21 15.72 -6.83
N ALA A 170 -17.40 14.83 -7.39
CA ALA A 170 -16.62 13.86 -6.61
C ALA A 170 -15.13 14.09 -6.81
N CYS A 171 -14.35 14.10 -5.74
CA CYS A 171 -12.90 14.25 -5.78
C CYS A 171 -12.23 13.01 -5.18
N ASP A 172 -11.69 12.15 -6.04
CA ASP A 172 -11.01 10.93 -5.64
C ASP A 172 -9.55 11.23 -5.31
N VAL A 173 -9.12 10.80 -4.12
CA VAL A 173 -7.77 11.02 -3.58
C VAL A 173 -7.23 9.76 -2.92
N LEU A 174 -7.81 9.35 -1.77
CA LEU A 174 -7.43 8.14 -1.05
C LEU A 174 -7.66 6.91 -1.92
N GLU A 175 -8.75 6.96 -2.67
CA GLU A 175 -9.22 5.95 -3.62
C GLU A 175 -8.16 5.60 -4.67
N ILE A 176 -7.28 6.55 -5.00
CA ILE A 176 -6.26 6.44 -6.06
C ILE A 176 -4.82 6.63 -5.54
N ASP A 177 -4.56 6.38 -4.25
CA ASP A 177 -3.23 6.49 -3.63
C ASP A 177 -2.66 7.92 -3.47
N SER A 178 -3.46 8.98 -3.60
CA SER A 178 -2.96 10.36 -3.42
C SER A 178 -2.64 10.70 -1.96
N LYS A 179 -1.63 11.54 -1.71
CA LYS A 179 -1.37 12.15 -0.39
C LYS A 179 -2.21 13.40 -0.10
N LEU A 180 -3.05 13.81 -1.05
CA LEU A 180 -3.90 14.98 -0.90
C LEU A 180 -4.95 14.77 0.19
N ASN A 181 -5.05 15.74 1.10
CA ASN A 181 -6.24 15.97 1.90
C ASN A 181 -7.01 17.13 1.24
N PRO A 182 -8.04 16.86 0.44
CA PRO A 182 -8.64 17.86 -0.43
C PRO A 182 -9.71 18.68 0.28
N VAL A 183 -9.80 19.94 -0.12
CA VAL A 183 -10.97 20.80 0.08
C VAL A 183 -11.59 21.02 -1.30
N VAL A 184 -12.88 20.72 -1.41
CA VAL A 184 -13.66 20.83 -2.65
C VAL A 184 -14.80 21.81 -2.39
N ILE A 185 -14.97 22.78 -3.28
CA ILE A 185 -15.99 23.82 -3.11
C ILE A 185 -16.72 24.04 -4.42
N VAL A 186 -18.05 24.04 -4.39
CA VAL A 186 -18.89 24.62 -5.45
C VAL A 186 -19.13 26.09 -5.12
N ALA A 187 -18.84 26.96 -6.08
CA ALA A 187 -18.96 28.40 -5.97
C ALA A 187 -19.76 28.98 -7.14
N ASP A 188 -20.28 30.19 -6.97
CA ASP A 188 -20.89 30.94 -8.07
C ASP A 188 -19.85 31.51 -9.06
N ALA A 189 -20.32 32.12 -10.15
CA ALA A 189 -19.46 32.72 -11.17
C ALA A 189 -18.53 33.84 -10.66
N ALA A 190 -18.87 34.48 -9.53
CA ALA A 190 -18.03 35.49 -8.89
C ALA A 190 -16.99 34.88 -7.92
N GLY A 191 -17.04 33.56 -7.72
CA GLY A 191 -16.16 32.83 -6.81
C GLY A 191 -16.62 32.86 -5.36
N ARG A 192 -17.89 33.15 -5.07
CA ARG A 192 -18.44 33.03 -3.71
C ARG A 192 -18.82 31.57 -3.43
N ASP A 193 -18.38 31.04 -2.31
CA ASP A 193 -18.59 29.65 -1.93
C ASP A 193 -20.07 29.39 -1.63
N LEU A 194 -20.62 28.32 -2.18
CA LEU A 194 -22.02 27.91 -2.00
C LEU A 194 -22.12 26.61 -1.21
N LEU A 195 -21.23 25.66 -1.48
CA LEU A 195 -21.19 24.34 -0.85
C LEU A 195 -19.74 23.86 -0.77
N ALA A 196 -19.31 23.33 0.36
CA ALA A 196 -17.92 22.89 0.56
C ALA A 196 -17.85 21.54 1.28
N SER A 197 -16.85 20.75 0.91
CA SER A 197 -16.35 19.60 1.67
C SER A 197 -14.88 19.86 2.04
N ARG A 198 -14.49 19.50 3.27
CA ARG A 198 -13.14 19.75 3.83
C ARG A 198 -12.31 18.50 4.06
N ASP A 199 -12.91 17.35 3.81
CA ASP A 199 -12.38 15.99 3.93
C ASP A 199 -12.42 15.24 2.59
N GLY A 200 -12.94 15.89 1.54
CA GLY A 200 -13.07 15.33 0.20
C GLY A 200 -14.39 14.62 -0.03
N GLY A 201 -14.39 13.65 -0.94
CA GLY A 201 -15.58 12.86 -1.24
C GLY A 201 -16.55 13.56 -2.20
N VAL A 202 -17.85 13.39 -1.92
CA VAL A 202 -18.94 13.67 -2.85
C VAL A 202 -19.76 14.88 -2.39
N LEU A 203 -19.81 15.93 -3.22
CA LEU A 203 -20.74 17.05 -3.06
C LEU A 203 -21.94 16.87 -3.99
N LEU A 204 -23.12 17.04 -3.42
CA LEU A 204 -24.38 16.98 -4.15
C LEU A 204 -25.00 18.38 -4.17
N PHE A 205 -24.91 19.04 -5.32
CA PHE A 205 -25.30 20.43 -5.48
C PHE A 205 -26.60 20.55 -6.29
N THR A 206 -27.55 21.32 -5.77
CA THR A 206 -28.78 21.70 -6.50
C THR A 206 -28.63 23.15 -6.96
N PRO A 207 -28.44 23.40 -8.26
CA PRO A 207 -28.27 24.77 -8.76
C PRO A 207 -29.53 25.61 -8.49
N PRO A 208 -29.39 26.80 -7.89
CA PRO A 208 -30.54 27.69 -7.67
C PRO A 208 -31.04 28.35 -8.95
N ASP A 209 -30.19 28.49 -9.98
CA ASP A 209 -30.49 29.18 -11.23
C ASP A 209 -29.74 28.54 -12.41
N ASP A 210 -30.17 28.86 -13.64
CA ASP A 210 -29.47 28.49 -14.88
C ASP A 210 -28.25 29.42 -15.05
N ALA A 211 -27.04 28.93 -14.73
CA ALA A 211 -25.85 29.77 -14.71
C ALA A 211 -24.53 28.99 -14.84
N THR A 212 -23.44 29.73 -15.02
CA THR A 212 -22.08 29.21 -14.84
C THR A 212 -21.77 29.11 -13.35
N TYR A 213 -21.25 27.97 -12.92
CA TYR A 213 -20.73 27.74 -11.59
C TYR A 213 -19.25 27.35 -11.67
N LEU A 214 -18.56 27.46 -10.54
CA LEU A 214 -17.17 27.09 -10.38
C LEU A 214 -17.02 25.91 -9.43
N ILE A 215 -16.01 25.07 -9.69
CA ILE A 215 -15.50 24.12 -8.71
C ILE A 215 -14.08 24.56 -8.34
N LYS A 216 -13.81 24.62 -7.05
CA LYS A 216 -12.49 24.91 -6.48
C LYS A 216 -11.94 23.66 -5.83
N VAL A 217 -10.66 23.36 -6.08
CA VAL A 217 -9.94 22.26 -5.44
C VAL A 217 -8.61 22.76 -4.90
N HIS A 218 -8.32 22.47 -3.64
CA HIS A 218 -7.00 22.71 -3.05
C HIS A 218 -6.71 21.72 -1.92
N GLY A 219 -5.45 21.60 -1.49
CA GLY A 219 -5.11 20.87 -0.27
C GLY A 219 -5.58 21.61 0.98
N LEU A 220 -5.90 20.89 2.06
CA LEU A 220 -6.38 21.45 3.32
C LEU A 220 -5.41 22.50 3.91
N ALA A 221 -4.11 22.26 3.81
CA ALA A 221 -3.06 23.24 4.15
C ALA A 221 -2.38 23.80 2.90
N TYR A 222 -3.10 23.84 1.77
CA TYR A 222 -2.62 24.28 0.46
C TYR A 222 -1.35 23.56 -0.01
N GLN A 223 -1.24 22.27 0.32
CA GLN A 223 -0.17 21.41 -0.19
C GLN A 223 -0.34 21.16 -1.69
N GLY A 224 0.78 20.94 -2.38
CA GLY A 224 0.80 20.57 -3.79
C GLY A 224 2.07 19.83 -4.19
N GLY A 225 2.13 19.35 -5.42
CA GLY A 225 3.25 18.58 -5.96
C GLY A 225 2.86 17.22 -6.51
N ASP A 226 3.87 16.42 -6.88
CA ASP A 226 3.67 15.17 -7.62
C ASP A 226 2.94 14.07 -6.84
N GLU A 227 2.94 14.14 -5.50
CA GLU A 227 2.23 13.19 -4.63
C GLU A 227 0.82 13.68 -4.25
N GLN A 228 0.46 14.90 -4.67
CA GLN A 228 -0.77 15.62 -4.30
C GLN A 228 -1.70 15.71 -5.52
N PHE A 229 -2.14 14.55 -6.01
CA PHE A 229 -2.98 14.43 -7.21
C PHE A 229 -4.43 14.08 -6.89
N TYR A 230 -5.33 14.29 -7.83
CA TYR A 230 -6.75 13.97 -7.69
C TYR A 230 -7.40 13.64 -9.02
N ARG A 231 -8.52 12.91 -8.96
CA ARG A 231 -9.45 12.77 -10.09
C ARG A 231 -10.77 13.45 -9.72
N LEU A 232 -11.08 14.53 -10.42
CA LEU A 232 -12.32 15.27 -10.22
C LEU A 232 -13.36 14.76 -11.22
N THR A 233 -14.52 14.33 -10.73
CA THR A 233 -15.66 13.92 -11.55
C THR A 233 -16.79 14.92 -11.42
N LEU A 234 -17.42 15.28 -12.54
CA LEU A 234 -18.69 16.00 -12.58
C LEU A 234 -19.72 15.19 -13.38
N ARG A 235 -20.89 14.97 -12.79
CA ARG A 235 -22.00 14.24 -13.42
C ARG A 235 -23.37 14.68 -12.92
N ASP A 236 -24.40 14.49 -13.73
CA ASP A 236 -25.78 14.66 -13.29
C ASP A 236 -26.11 13.65 -12.18
N ALA A 237 -26.92 14.08 -11.21
CA ALA A 237 -27.42 13.24 -10.12
C ALA A 237 -28.88 12.83 -10.38
N SER A 238 -29.22 11.61 -9.99
CA SER A 238 -30.62 11.19 -9.91
C SER A 238 -31.20 11.58 -8.54
N ASP A 239 -32.50 11.86 -8.49
CA ASP A 239 -33.22 12.07 -7.23
C ASP A 239 -33.54 10.76 -6.50
N THR A 240 -33.54 9.64 -7.22
CA THR A 240 -33.98 8.33 -6.70
C THR A 240 -32.85 7.31 -6.56
N VAL A 241 -31.65 7.65 -7.03
CA VAL A 241 -30.47 6.77 -6.96
C VAL A 241 -29.37 7.50 -6.21
N PRO A 242 -28.74 6.88 -5.20
CA PRO A 242 -27.58 7.45 -4.53
C PRO A 242 -26.51 7.87 -5.54
N PRO A 243 -25.77 8.97 -5.27
CA PRO A 243 -24.67 9.40 -6.12
C PRO A 243 -23.73 8.23 -6.44
N PRO A 244 -23.44 7.92 -7.72
CA PRO A 244 -22.50 6.87 -8.04
C PRO A 244 -21.13 7.24 -7.49
N ARG A 245 -20.57 6.38 -6.64
CA ARG A 245 -19.18 6.50 -6.21
C ARG A 245 -18.28 6.01 -7.33
N GLN A 246 -17.16 6.71 -7.52
CA GLN A 246 -16.12 6.18 -8.40
C GLN A 246 -15.52 4.92 -7.77
N ALA A 247 -15.01 4.04 -8.61
CA ALA A 247 -14.29 2.88 -8.13
C ALA A 247 -13.09 3.32 -7.29
N SER A 248 -12.87 2.64 -6.16
CA SER A 248 -11.81 2.97 -5.22
C SER A 248 -10.91 1.77 -4.97
N SER A 249 -9.66 2.04 -4.62
CA SER A 249 -8.89 1.07 -3.85
C SER A 249 -9.56 0.80 -2.50
N TYR A 250 -9.27 -0.36 -1.91
CA TYR A 250 -9.90 -0.80 -0.68
C TYR A 250 -8.97 -0.68 0.51
N ARG A 251 -9.47 -0.13 1.61
CA ARG A 251 -8.81 -0.20 2.92
C ARG A 251 -8.61 -1.65 3.33
N VAL A 252 -7.58 -1.89 4.15
CA VAL A 252 -7.23 -3.23 4.61
C VAL A 252 -8.42 -3.90 5.31
N SER A 253 -9.13 -3.18 6.19
CA SER A 253 -10.33 -3.58 6.93
C SER A 253 -11.39 -4.33 6.10
N ARG A 254 -11.55 -3.96 4.82
CA ARG A 254 -12.54 -4.57 3.90
C ARG A 254 -12.33 -6.07 3.70
N PHE A 255 -11.13 -6.61 3.91
CA PHE A 255 -10.85 -8.04 3.67
C PHE A 255 -11.82 -9.01 4.39
N SER A 256 -12.42 -8.55 5.50
CA SER A 256 -13.34 -9.34 6.31
C SER A 256 -14.81 -9.25 5.86
N TRP A 257 -15.09 -8.59 4.73
CA TRP A 257 -16.44 -8.41 4.17
C TRP A 257 -16.48 -8.61 2.63
N PRO A 258 -17.54 -9.23 2.08
CA PRO A 258 -18.70 -9.81 2.78
C PRO A 258 -18.38 -11.19 3.41
N PRO A 259 -19.23 -11.68 4.33
CA PRO A 259 -19.20 -13.06 4.79
C PRO A 259 -19.40 -14.02 3.61
N GLU A 260 -18.78 -15.19 3.65
CA GLU A 260 -18.92 -16.21 2.59
C GLU A 260 -20.39 -16.60 2.42
N GLY A 261 -20.85 -16.69 1.16
CA GLY A 261 -22.24 -17.03 0.84
C GLY A 261 -23.26 -15.91 1.00
N LEU A 262 -22.90 -14.71 1.47
CA LEU A 262 -23.81 -13.58 1.52
C LEU A 262 -24.11 -13.06 0.09
N SER A 263 -25.39 -12.84 -0.22
CA SER A 263 -25.84 -12.28 -1.50
C SER A 263 -25.25 -10.88 -1.74
N ALA A 264 -25.00 -10.51 -3.00
CA ALA A 264 -24.55 -9.16 -3.35
C ALA A 264 -25.60 -8.09 -3.00
N ALA A 265 -26.89 -8.39 -3.17
CA ALA A 265 -28.00 -7.53 -2.79
C ALA A 265 -28.56 -7.95 -1.42
N ALA A 266 -28.96 -6.96 -0.62
CA ALA A 266 -29.69 -7.18 0.63
C ALA A 266 -31.10 -7.74 0.35
N MET A 267 -31.67 -8.46 1.32
CA MET A 267 -33.01 -9.03 1.20
C MET A 267 -34.10 -7.97 1.31
N THR A 268 -33.88 -6.97 2.15
CA THR A 268 -34.82 -5.88 2.44
C THR A 268 -34.08 -4.55 2.56
N ALA A 269 -34.80 -3.45 2.33
CA ALA A 269 -34.31 -2.11 2.64
C ALA A 269 -34.86 -1.64 3.99
N GLU A 270 -34.17 -0.67 4.59
CA GLU A 270 -34.73 0.14 5.67
C GLU A 270 -36.02 0.85 5.22
N MET A 271 -36.90 1.13 6.17
CA MET A 271 -38.15 1.85 5.94
C MET A 271 -38.29 3.02 6.90
N GLU A 272 -38.10 4.24 6.39
CA GLU A 272 -38.25 5.47 7.17
C GLU A 272 -39.70 5.99 7.28
N PRO A 273 -40.08 6.67 8.39
CA PRO A 273 -39.28 6.86 9.60
C PRO A 273 -39.26 5.59 10.45
N ASN A 274 -38.08 5.11 10.83
CA ASN A 274 -37.93 3.98 11.76
C ASN A 274 -37.50 4.42 13.18
N HIS A 275 -37.50 5.74 13.43
CA HIS A 275 -37.05 6.38 14.65
C HIS A 275 -37.96 7.58 15.04
N ASN A 276 -37.86 8.03 16.29
CA ASN A 276 -38.42 9.31 16.75
C ASN A 276 -37.35 10.08 17.52
N MET A 277 -37.18 11.38 17.25
CA MET A 277 -36.08 12.24 17.73
C MET A 277 -36.07 12.54 19.25
N GLU A 278 -37.04 12.03 20.03
CA GLU A 278 -37.08 12.25 21.48
C GLU A 278 -36.54 11.03 22.26
N PRO A 279 -35.89 11.23 23.43
CA PRO A 279 -35.33 10.15 24.27
C PRO A 279 -36.37 9.19 24.90
N ASN A 280 -37.64 9.33 24.55
CA ASN A 280 -38.78 8.66 25.14
C ASN A 280 -39.44 7.85 24.02
N ASP A 281 -38.96 6.62 23.86
CA ASP A 281 -39.38 5.60 22.90
C ASP A 281 -40.90 5.52 22.72
N GLU A 282 -41.43 6.01 21.59
CA GLU A 282 -42.77 5.60 21.14
C GLU A 282 -42.68 4.27 20.38
N PRO A 283 -43.41 3.22 20.78
CA PRO A 283 -43.35 1.88 20.18
C PRO A 283 -43.71 1.80 18.68
N ALA A 284 -44.32 2.85 18.12
CA ALA A 284 -44.96 2.82 16.81
C ALA A 284 -44.00 3.00 15.62
N ALA A 285 -42.79 3.51 15.84
CA ALA A 285 -41.85 3.84 14.76
C ALA A 285 -40.89 2.70 14.38
N ALA A 286 -40.62 1.73 15.28
CA ALA A 286 -39.61 0.71 15.00
C ALA A 286 -39.98 -0.18 13.80
N GLN A 287 -39.03 -0.41 12.90
CA GLN A 287 -39.20 -1.32 11.77
C GLN A 287 -39.20 -2.77 12.26
N LYS A 288 -40.31 -3.48 12.07
CA LYS A 288 -40.40 -4.90 12.43
C LYS A 288 -39.61 -5.77 11.46
N ILE A 289 -38.76 -6.64 11.99
CA ILE A 289 -37.97 -7.61 11.23
C ILE A 289 -38.18 -9.02 11.79
N SER A 290 -37.90 -10.03 10.96
CA SER A 290 -37.83 -11.43 11.38
C SER A 290 -36.39 -11.91 11.29
N LEU A 291 -35.92 -12.69 12.26
CA LEU A 291 -34.57 -13.24 12.27
C LEU A 291 -34.54 -14.64 11.62
N PRO A 292 -33.53 -14.97 10.79
CA PRO A 292 -32.42 -14.11 10.36
C PRO A 292 -32.85 -13.01 9.37
N CYS A 293 -32.10 -11.91 9.32
CA CYS A 293 -32.36 -10.78 8.41
C CYS A 293 -31.08 -10.26 7.72
N ASP A 294 -31.30 -9.51 6.63
CA ASP A 294 -30.29 -8.83 5.82
C ASP A 294 -30.89 -7.54 5.25
N VAL A 295 -30.53 -6.41 5.86
CA VAL A 295 -31.12 -5.08 5.63
C VAL A 295 -30.05 -4.13 5.08
N SER A 296 -30.34 -3.45 3.98
CA SER A 296 -29.57 -2.30 3.52
C SER A 296 -30.21 -1.00 3.98
N GLY A 297 -29.41 -0.08 4.50
CA GLY A 297 -29.90 1.21 5.00
C GLY A 297 -28.88 2.33 4.90
N SER A 298 -29.16 3.48 5.51
CA SER A 298 -28.34 4.68 5.51
C SER A 298 -28.53 5.52 6.76
N PHE A 299 -27.43 6.06 7.30
CA PHE A 299 -27.45 6.99 8.43
C PHE A 299 -27.87 8.40 7.98
N SER A 300 -29.14 8.56 7.61
CA SER A 300 -29.66 9.77 6.97
C SER A 300 -31.09 10.08 7.42
N PRO A 301 -31.34 11.25 8.03
CA PRO A 301 -30.46 12.44 8.13
C PRO A 301 -29.33 12.30 9.16
N GLY A 302 -28.46 13.31 9.32
CA GLY A 302 -27.41 13.24 10.36
C GLY A 302 -27.98 13.04 11.76
N ASN A 303 -27.26 12.26 12.59
CA ASN A 303 -27.67 11.79 13.91
C ASN A 303 -28.86 10.80 13.91
N ASP A 304 -29.12 10.17 12.77
CA ASP A 304 -30.10 9.11 12.65
C ASP A 304 -29.74 7.87 13.50
N ALA A 305 -30.77 7.20 14.00
CA ALA A 305 -30.66 5.99 14.78
C ALA A 305 -31.79 5.03 14.41
N ASP A 306 -31.49 4.10 13.52
CA ASP A 306 -32.42 3.10 13.02
C ASP A 306 -32.82 2.10 14.11
N VAL A 307 -34.13 1.91 14.31
CA VAL A 307 -34.65 0.96 15.31
C VAL A 307 -35.36 -0.20 14.64
N PHE A 308 -34.85 -1.41 14.85
CA PHE A 308 -35.44 -2.65 14.36
C PHE A 308 -36.02 -3.48 15.51
N GLU A 309 -37.28 -3.91 15.40
CA GLU A 309 -37.98 -4.71 16.41
C GLU A 309 -38.11 -6.18 15.97
N PHE A 310 -37.84 -7.12 16.88
CA PHE A 310 -37.96 -8.56 16.60
C PHE A 310 -38.35 -9.36 17.84
N GLU A 311 -38.94 -10.53 17.61
CA GLU A 311 -39.24 -11.53 18.65
C GLU A 311 -38.10 -12.55 18.75
N ALA A 312 -37.71 -12.92 19.97
CA ALA A 312 -36.69 -13.94 20.19
C ALA A 312 -36.99 -14.80 21.44
N LYS A 313 -36.39 -15.99 21.48
CA LYS A 313 -36.57 -16.94 22.59
C LYS A 313 -35.33 -17.04 23.47
N ARG A 314 -35.55 -17.26 24.76
CA ARG A 314 -34.51 -17.50 25.76
C ARG A 314 -33.51 -18.55 25.29
N GLY A 315 -32.23 -18.23 25.42
CA GLY A 315 -31.12 -19.10 25.07
C GLY A 315 -30.77 -19.10 23.58
N GLU A 316 -31.51 -18.39 22.72
CA GLU A 316 -31.07 -18.17 21.35
C GLU A 316 -29.81 -17.31 21.33
N VAL A 317 -28.89 -17.67 20.43
CA VAL A 317 -27.68 -16.89 20.14
C VAL A 317 -27.74 -16.43 18.69
N TRP A 318 -27.60 -15.13 18.49
CA TRP A 318 -27.61 -14.49 17.19
C TRP A 318 -26.31 -13.70 17.00
N TRP A 319 -25.74 -13.79 15.80
CA TRP A 319 -24.63 -12.96 15.36
C TRP A 319 -25.18 -11.73 14.66
N VAL A 320 -24.68 -10.56 15.06
CA VAL A 320 -25.01 -9.27 14.48
C VAL A 320 -23.75 -8.73 13.83
N GLU A 321 -23.86 -8.37 12.55
CA GLU A 321 -22.78 -7.74 11.82
C GLU A 321 -23.31 -6.56 11.02
N VAL A 322 -22.59 -5.45 11.08
CA VAL A 322 -22.87 -4.25 10.30
C VAL A 322 -21.66 -3.98 9.42
N ALA A 323 -21.87 -3.69 8.15
CA ALA A 323 -20.82 -3.19 7.28
C ALA A 323 -21.17 -1.80 6.77
N SER A 324 -20.26 -0.85 6.98
CA SER A 324 -20.37 0.52 6.47
C SER A 324 -18.98 1.06 6.13
N GLU A 325 -18.03 1.04 7.07
CA GLU A 325 -16.63 1.39 6.81
C GLU A 325 -15.99 0.40 5.84
N ARG A 326 -16.27 -0.90 6.00
CA ARG A 326 -15.84 -1.93 5.04
C ARG A 326 -16.53 -1.79 3.68
N LEU A 327 -17.65 -1.05 3.59
CA LEU A 327 -18.27 -0.62 2.33
C LEU A 327 -17.62 0.66 1.75
N GLY A 328 -16.66 1.25 2.47
CA GLY A 328 -15.92 2.43 2.09
C GLY A 328 -16.50 3.74 2.63
N MET A 329 -17.43 3.69 3.59
CA MET A 329 -18.02 4.88 4.22
C MET A 329 -17.14 5.40 5.36
N GLN A 330 -17.27 6.69 5.67
CA GLN A 330 -16.62 7.29 6.84
C GLN A 330 -17.62 7.33 8.01
N THR A 331 -17.92 6.16 8.57
CA THR A 331 -18.92 5.97 9.62
C THR A 331 -18.32 5.10 10.73
N ASP A 332 -18.89 5.18 11.91
CA ASP A 332 -18.55 4.38 13.08
C ASP A 332 -19.83 3.71 13.63
N PRO A 333 -20.27 2.60 13.01
CA PRO A 333 -21.55 1.96 13.36
C PRO A 333 -21.54 1.36 14.76
N PHE A 334 -22.53 1.71 15.56
CA PHE A 334 -22.74 1.16 16.90
C PHE A 334 -24.12 0.53 17.03
N VAL A 335 -24.18 -0.65 17.67
CA VAL A 335 -25.43 -1.38 17.89
C VAL A 335 -25.71 -1.53 19.39
N LEU A 336 -26.88 -1.07 19.82
CA LEU A 336 -27.46 -1.36 21.13
C LEU A 336 -28.65 -2.29 20.99
N VAL A 337 -28.63 -3.44 21.65
CA VAL A 337 -29.78 -4.36 21.71
C VAL A 337 -30.43 -4.25 23.07
N GLN A 338 -31.73 -4.00 23.08
CA GLN A 338 -32.53 -3.78 24.28
C GLN A 338 -33.74 -4.71 24.29
N ARG A 339 -34.12 -5.21 25.46
CA ARG A 339 -35.37 -5.94 25.67
C ARG A 339 -36.49 -4.95 25.95
N VAL A 340 -37.65 -5.16 25.33
CA VAL A 340 -38.88 -4.42 25.64
C VAL A 340 -39.59 -5.11 26.81
N ILE A 341 -39.80 -4.37 27.90
CA ILE A 341 -40.55 -4.81 29.07
C ILE A 341 -41.84 -4.00 29.13
N SER A 342 -42.96 -4.63 28.83
CA SER A 342 -44.28 -4.01 28.91
C SER A 342 -44.94 -4.28 30.26
N LYS A 343 -45.31 -3.22 30.99
CA LYS A 343 -46.07 -3.30 32.24
C LYS A 343 -47.15 -2.24 32.24
N ASP A 344 -48.40 -2.65 32.47
CA ASP A 344 -49.57 -1.76 32.54
C ASP A 344 -49.75 -0.86 31.30
N GLY A 345 -49.32 -1.34 30.13
CA GLY A 345 -49.37 -0.59 28.86
C GLY A 345 -48.23 0.41 28.65
N GLN A 346 -47.27 0.48 29.57
CA GLN A 346 -46.05 1.27 29.44
C GLN A 346 -44.87 0.34 29.11
N GLU A 347 -44.09 0.70 28.09
CA GLU A 347 -42.85 0.01 27.74
C GLU A 347 -41.66 0.64 28.48
N THR A 348 -40.76 -0.22 28.93
CA THR A 348 -39.44 0.15 29.43
C THR A 348 -38.39 -0.68 28.70
N LEU A 349 -37.24 -0.09 28.38
CA LEU A 349 -36.15 -0.78 27.72
C LEU A 349 -35.09 -1.20 28.74
N SER A 350 -34.58 -2.42 28.58
CA SER A 350 -33.44 -2.93 29.35
C SER A 350 -32.33 -3.34 28.39
N ASP A 351 -31.13 -2.81 28.57
CA ASP A 351 -29.98 -3.13 27.73
C ASP A 351 -29.59 -4.62 27.86
N VAL A 352 -29.26 -5.24 26.74
CA VAL A 352 -28.93 -6.66 26.61
C VAL A 352 -27.52 -6.83 26.07
N ALA A 353 -27.14 -6.05 25.06
CA ALA A 353 -25.81 -6.07 24.47
C ALA A 353 -25.47 -4.72 23.83
N GLU A 354 -24.21 -4.34 23.96
CA GLU A 354 -23.59 -3.26 23.18
C GLU A 354 -22.55 -3.91 22.27
N LEU A 355 -22.66 -3.66 20.97
CA LEU A 355 -21.78 -4.21 19.95
C LEU A 355 -21.18 -3.06 19.15
N ASP A 356 -19.88 -3.17 18.94
CA ASP A 356 -19.04 -2.10 18.38
C ASP A 356 -17.91 -2.72 17.55
N ASP A 357 -16.90 -1.92 17.22
CA ASP A 357 -15.64 -2.25 16.55
C ASP A 357 -15.26 -3.74 16.46
N ILE A 358 -14.96 -4.18 15.24
CA ILE A 358 -14.11 -5.35 14.99
C ILE A 358 -12.70 -5.05 15.50
N ALA A 359 -12.39 -5.61 16.67
CA ALA A 359 -11.08 -5.49 17.29
C ALA A 359 -9.94 -5.93 16.35
N HIS A 360 -8.89 -5.11 16.30
CA HIS A 360 -7.72 -5.39 15.48
C HIS A 360 -7.09 -6.76 15.84
N PRO A 361 -6.77 -7.63 14.86
CA PRO A 361 -6.32 -9.00 15.13
C PRO A 361 -4.91 -9.10 15.72
N VAL A 362 -4.10 -8.05 15.54
CA VAL A 362 -2.78 -7.87 16.17
C VAL A 362 -2.71 -6.50 16.84
N LYS A 363 -1.66 -6.19 17.61
CA LYS A 363 -1.49 -4.81 18.09
C LYS A 363 -1.06 -3.92 16.91
N PRO A 364 -1.82 -2.88 16.51
CA PRO A 364 -1.40 -1.98 15.43
C PRO A 364 -0.24 -1.08 15.87
N GLY A 365 0.55 -0.60 14.90
CA GLY A 365 1.65 0.31 15.15
C GLY A 365 1.20 1.64 15.77
N THR A 366 1.79 2.03 16.89
CA THR A 366 1.75 3.40 17.43
C THR A 366 2.94 4.20 16.91
N PHE A 367 2.69 5.28 16.18
CA PHE A 367 3.73 6.07 15.49
C PHE A 367 4.14 7.35 16.23
N PHE A 368 4.10 7.34 17.57
CA PHE A 368 4.48 8.48 18.41
C PHE A 368 5.91 8.34 18.98
N PRO A 369 6.65 9.45 19.21
CA PRO A 369 8.08 9.45 19.57
C PRO A 369 8.49 8.79 20.91
N ALA A 370 7.60 8.09 21.60
CA ALA A 370 7.86 7.46 22.90
C ALA A 370 7.76 5.92 22.91
N ALA A 371 7.42 5.29 21.78
CA ALA A 371 7.18 3.84 21.72
C ALA A 371 8.34 3.07 21.07
N SER A 372 8.80 2.01 21.76
CA SER A 372 9.45 0.86 21.12
C SER A 372 8.42 0.10 20.28
N TYR A 373 8.87 -0.71 19.30
CA TYR A 373 8.03 -1.50 18.37
C TYR A 373 6.61 -1.76 18.85
N SER A 374 5.65 -1.14 18.17
CA SER A 374 4.27 -1.10 18.63
C SER A 374 3.32 -1.91 17.76
N GLY A 375 3.70 -2.28 16.53
CA GLY A 375 2.90 -3.08 15.61
C GLY A 375 3.12 -2.76 14.13
N PRO A 376 2.47 -3.48 13.20
CA PRO A 376 2.55 -3.22 11.77
C PRO A 376 1.70 -2.00 11.33
N PRO A 377 1.99 -1.38 10.17
CA PRO A 377 1.26 -0.23 9.60
C PRO A 377 0.05 -0.67 8.74
N TYR A 378 -0.65 -1.71 9.17
CA TYR A 378 -1.78 -2.31 8.46
C TYR A 378 -2.97 -2.39 9.40
N GLU A 379 -4.10 -1.79 8.99
CA GLU A 379 -5.33 -1.71 9.80
C GLU A 379 -6.29 -2.84 9.41
N ALA A 380 -6.18 -3.98 10.10
CA ALA A 380 -7.03 -5.16 9.89
C ALA A 380 -8.19 -5.27 10.90
N GLY A 381 -8.36 -4.28 11.77
CA GLY A 381 -9.62 -4.04 12.50
C GLY A 381 -10.59 -3.21 11.65
N SER A 382 -11.75 -2.89 12.20
CA SER A 382 -12.72 -1.97 11.58
C SER A 382 -13.63 -1.38 12.66
N PRO A 383 -14.09 -0.13 12.51
CA PRO A 383 -15.16 0.42 13.35
C PRO A 383 -16.53 -0.23 13.08
N ASP A 384 -16.64 -1.05 12.04
CA ASP A 384 -17.84 -1.84 11.79
C ASP A 384 -18.08 -2.90 12.89
N VAL A 385 -19.35 -3.27 13.08
CA VAL A 385 -19.78 -4.23 14.12
C VAL A 385 -19.63 -5.68 13.66
N LEU A 386 -19.10 -6.54 14.52
CA LEU A 386 -19.25 -8.01 14.45
C LEU A 386 -19.29 -8.58 15.87
N GLY A 387 -20.46 -9.04 16.31
CA GLY A 387 -20.63 -9.55 17.66
C GLY A 387 -21.81 -10.50 17.84
N THR A 388 -22.00 -10.95 19.07
CA THR A 388 -23.05 -11.90 19.45
C THR A 388 -24.01 -11.31 20.46
N ILE A 389 -25.28 -11.68 20.33
CA ILE A 389 -26.28 -11.51 21.38
C ILE A 389 -26.76 -12.87 21.88
N THR A 390 -26.89 -13.01 23.20
CA THR A 390 -27.53 -14.16 23.83
C THR A 390 -28.83 -13.69 24.45
N ILE A 391 -29.95 -14.31 24.07
CA ILE A 391 -31.29 -13.88 24.47
C ILE A 391 -31.60 -14.35 25.90
N PRO A 392 -31.75 -13.45 26.88
CA PRO A 392 -31.91 -13.84 28.28
C PRO A 392 -33.30 -14.39 28.62
N GLU A 393 -34.36 -13.91 27.94
CA GLU A 393 -35.76 -14.25 28.20
C GLU A 393 -36.56 -14.24 26.89
N ASP A 394 -37.71 -14.92 26.86
CA ASP A 394 -38.62 -14.82 25.72
C ASP A 394 -39.21 -13.41 25.63
N GLY A 395 -39.36 -12.89 24.42
CA GLY A 395 -40.14 -11.68 24.16
C GLY A 395 -39.58 -10.80 23.05
N THR A 396 -40.01 -9.54 23.08
CA THR A 396 -39.69 -8.52 22.09
C THR A 396 -38.39 -7.79 22.42
N TYR A 397 -37.58 -7.55 21.38
CA TYR A 397 -36.30 -6.86 21.46
C TYR A 397 -36.23 -5.75 20.40
N ARG A 398 -35.47 -4.71 20.69
CA ARG A 398 -35.12 -3.62 19.77
C ARG A 398 -33.61 -3.59 19.55
N LEU A 399 -33.20 -3.54 18.29
CA LEU A 399 -31.83 -3.28 17.86
C LEU A 399 -31.78 -1.85 17.36
N ARG A 400 -31.01 -1.01 18.04
CA ARG A 400 -30.77 0.38 17.68
C ARG A 400 -29.40 0.51 17.04
N LEU A 401 -29.37 0.94 15.78
CA LEU A 401 -28.15 1.13 14.99
C LEU A 401 -27.93 2.62 14.74
N ARG A 402 -26.73 3.14 15.02
CA ARG A 402 -26.39 4.55 14.80
C ARG A 402 -24.93 4.72 14.36
N ASP A 403 -24.61 5.88 13.80
CA ASP A 403 -23.23 6.30 13.51
C ASP A 403 -22.70 7.17 14.66
N LEU A 404 -21.63 6.74 15.35
CA LEU A 404 -21.00 7.50 16.44
C LEU A 404 -20.26 8.75 15.96
N LEU A 405 -19.94 8.84 14.66
CA LEU A 405 -19.41 10.07 14.06
C LEU A 405 -20.51 11.09 13.73
N GLY A 406 -21.80 10.72 13.89
CA GLY A 406 -22.96 11.53 13.55
C GLY A 406 -22.88 12.95 14.09
N GLY A 407 -22.85 13.93 13.18
CA GLY A 407 -23.02 15.36 13.42
C GLY A 407 -23.82 15.99 12.28
N PRO A 408 -24.21 17.28 12.39
CA PRO A 408 -24.92 17.98 11.32
C PRO A 408 -24.03 18.08 10.07
N GLY A 409 -24.26 17.18 9.11
CA GLY A 409 -23.47 17.08 7.88
C GLY A 409 -23.03 15.67 7.44
N SER A 410 -23.56 14.57 8.03
CA SER A 410 -23.30 13.23 7.48
C SER A 410 -23.61 13.21 5.99
N ALA A 411 -22.63 12.78 5.19
CA ALA A 411 -22.68 12.93 3.74
C ALA A 411 -23.87 12.15 3.16
N ALA A 412 -24.51 12.71 2.12
CA ALA A 412 -25.45 11.95 1.31
C ALA A 412 -24.76 10.66 0.82
N GLY A 413 -25.17 9.50 1.36
CA GLY A 413 -24.61 8.20 1.00
C GLY A 413 -23.87 7.42 2.10
N SER A 414 -23.94 7.80 3.38
CA SER A 414 -23.47 6.96 4.51
C SER A 414 -24.34 5.69 4.67
N THR A 415 -24.20 4.73 3.77
CA THR A 415 -25.00 3.50 3.73
C THR A 415 -24.40 2.40 4.59
N TYR A 416 -25.24 1.59 5.23
CA TYR A 416 -24.84 0.38 5.94
C TYR A 416 -25.55 -0.87 5.39
N ARG A 417 -25.03 -2.04 5.76
CA ARG A 417 -25.71 -3.33 5.63
C ARG A 417 -25.69 -4.09 6.95
N LEU A 418 -26.87 -4.33 7.52
CA LEU A 418 -27.10 -5.06 8.76
C LEU A 418 -27.46 -6.51 8.44
N VAL A 419 -26.72 -7.46 9.01
CA VAL A 419 -27.01 -8.89 8.91
C VAL A 419 -27.12 -9.47 10.31
N VAL A 420 -28.26 -10.10 10.61
CA VAL A 420 -28.47 -10.85 11.85
C VAL A 420 -28.73 -12.32 11.51
N ARG A 421 -27.90 -13.23 12.01
CA ARG A 421 -27.90 -14.64 11.59
C ARG A 421 -27.55 -15.61 12.72
N ARG A 422 -27.88 -16.90 12.52
CA ARG A 422 -27.35 -17.98 13.36
C ARG A 422 -25.85 -18.14 13.07
N ALA A 423 -25.13 -18.80 13.99
CA ALA A 423 -23.71 -19.05 13.81
C ALA A 423 -23.44 -19.77 12.48
N THR A 424 -22.65 -19.13 11.63
CA THR A 424 -22.06 -19.70 10.42
C THR A 424 -20.53 -19.62 10.57
N PRO A 425 -19.89 -20.50 11.37
CA PRO A 425 -18.47 -20.39 11.68
C PRO A 425 -17.65 -20.26 10.40
N ASP A 426 -16.72 -19.29 10.38
CA ASP A 426 -15.81 -19.07 9.24
C ASP A 426 -14.61 -18.19 9.65
N PHE A 427 -13.73 -17.87 8.71
CA PHE A 427 -12.65 -16.93 8.89
C PHE A 427 -12.34 -16.16 7.60
N ALA A 428 -11.87 -14.92 7.76
CA ALA A 428 -11.32 -14.11 6.67
C ALA A 428 -9.83 -13.86 6.91
N LEU A 429 -9.05 -13.77 5.84
CA LEU A 429 -7.58 -13.65 5.89
C LEU A 429 -7.07 -12.46 5.09
N VAL A 430 -6.07 -11.79 5.64
CA VAL A 430 -5.26 -10.81 4.90
C VAL A 430 -3.79 -10.99 5.26
N ALA A 431 -2.94 -10.88 4.25
CA ALA A 431 -1.50 -11.04 4.36
C ALA A 431 -0.75 -9.76 3.98
N TRP A 432 0.41 -9.55 4.57
CA TRP A 432 1.31 -8.46 4.19
C TRP A 432 2.78 -8.79 4.53
N PRO A 433 3.75 -8.09 3.94
CA PRO A 433 5.15 -8.24 4.30
C PRO A 433 5.38 -7.90 5.78
N ALA A 434 6.07 -8.79 6.49
CA ALA A 434 6.33 -8.61 7.92
C ALA A 434 6.99 -7.25 8.22
N HIS A 435 6.45 -6.53 9.20
CA HIS A 435 7.02 -5.26 9.64
C HIS A 435 8.08 -5.54 10.72
N LEU A 436 9.35 -5.59 10.33
CA LEU A 436 10.47 -5.80 11.27
C LEU A 436 11.12 -4.45 11.60
N GLN A 437 11.11 -4.04 12.87
CA GLN A 437 11.95 -2.94 13.35
C GLN A 437 13.39 -3.42 13.48
N MET A 438 14.33 -2.71 12.87
CA MET A 438 15.74 -3.07 12.89
C MET A 438 16.49 -2.46 14.08
N ARG A 439 16.03 -1.29 14.54
CA ARG A 439 16.67 -0.52 15.61
C ARG A 439 15.61 0.11 16.51
N GLN A 440 16.02 0.48 17.71
CA GLN A 440 15.20 1.35 18.54
C GLN A 440 15.03 2.70 17.82
N ASN A 441 13.80 3.26 17.85
CA ASN A 441 13.43 4.51 17.17
C ASN A 441 13.52 4.46 15.63
N ASP A 442 13.41 3.25 15.08
CA ASP A 442 13.35 2.98 13.64
C ASP A 442 11.91 3.14 13.14
N PHE A 443 11.51 4.37 12.78
CA PHE A 443 10.13 4.71 12.41
C PHE A 443 9.87 4.73 10.90
N GLY A 444 10.77 4.14 10.10
CA GLY A 444 10.59 4.05 8.66
C GLY A 444 9.53 3.01 8.29
N VAL A 445 8.57 3.42 7.47
CA VAL A 445 7.48 2.58 6.98
C VAL A 445 7.55 2.54 5.48
N PHE A 446 7.93 1.39 4.93
CA PHE A 446 8.15 1.23 3.51
C PHE A 446 7.24 0.15 2.93
N SER A 447 6.80 0.37 1.68
CA SER A 447 6.25 -0.74 0.89
C SER A 447 7.37 -1.74 0.56
N LYS A 448 7.05 -3.02 0.69
CA LYS A 448 7.97 -4.15 0.50
C LYS A 448 7.37 -5.09 -0.55
N PRO A 449 7.61 -4.88 -1.85
CA PRO A 449 7.13 -5.82 -2.86
C PRO A 449 7.74 -7.21 -2.64
N ILE A 450 7.09 -8.25 -3.15
CA ILE A 450 7.66 -9.62 -3.13
C ILE A 450 8.67 -9.75 -4.29
N ALA A 451 9.77 -9.00 -4.17
CA ALA A 451 10.89 -8.98 -5.09
C ALA A 451 12.09 -9.68 -4.43
N LEU A 452 12.12 -11.01 -4.57
CA LEU A 452 13.13 -11.87 -3.97
C LEU A 452 14.44 -11.77 -4.75
N ARG A 453 15.54 -11.85 -4.01
CA ARG A 453 16.86 -12.15 -4.57
C ARG A 453 17.09 -13.66 -4.45
N ALA A 454 17.77 -14.27 -5.42
CA ALA A 454 18.14 -15.67 -5.33
C ALA A 454 18.90 -15.97 -4.01
N GLY A 455 18.53 -17.06 -3.34
CA GLY A 455 18.99 -17.41 -1.99
C GLY A 455 18.33 -16.63 -0.85
N GLY A 456 17.38 -15.72 -1.14
CA GLY A 456 16.68 -14.89 -0.16
C GLY A 456 15.40 -15.53 0.37
N THR A 457 15.01 -15.14 1.59
CA THR A 457 13.71 -15.47 2.17
C THR A 457 13.01 -14.19 2.64
N MET A 458 11.72 -14.07 2.33
CA MET A 458 10.84 -13.00 2.80
C MET A 458 9.72 -13.58 3.66
N ALA A 459 9.42 -12.93 4.77
CA ALA A 459 8.31 -13.32 5.65
C ALA A 459 7.06 -12.46 5.38
N LEU A 460 5.92 -13.11 5.30
CA LEU A 460 4.60 -12.50 5.33
C LEU A 460 3.94 -12.80 6.68
N GLU A 461 3.31 -11.78 7.26
CA GLU A 461 2.33 -11.96 8.33
C GLU A 461 0.97 -12.21 7.69
N VAL A 462 0.22 -13.16 8.23
CA VAL A 462 -1.16 -13.46 7.82
C VAL A 462 -2.04 -13.36 9.05
N VAL A 463 -3.00 -12.46 9.03
CA VAL A 463 -3.94 -12.29 10.14
C VAL A 463 -5.32 -12.83 9.79
N ALA A 464 -6.03 -13.28 10.82
CA ALA A 464 -7.38 -13.83 10.71
C ALA A 464 -8.39 -13.01 11.53
N VAL A 465 -9.49 -12.64 10.89
CA VAL A 465 -10.75 -12.34 11.59
C VAL A 465 -11.55 -13.63 11.62
N ARG A 466 -11.65 -14.21 12.82
CA ARG A 466 -12.45 -15.40 13.11
C ARG A 466 -13.90 -14.98 13.30
N ARG A 467 -14.81 -15.71 12.65
CA ARG A 467 -16.21 -15.33 12.53
C ARG A 467 -17.09 -16.40 13.14
N ASP A 468 -18.18 -15.95 13.71
CA ASP A 468 -19.31 -16.79 14.06
C ASP A 468 -18.99 -17.99 14.96
N GLY A 469 -17.97 -17.86 15.82
CA GLY A 469 -17.53 -18.90 16.76
C GLY A 469 -16.48 -19.87 16.21
N PHE A 470 -15.94 -19.65 15.00
CA PHE A 470 -14.85 -20.48 14.49
C PHE A 470 -13.57 -20.33 15.31
N ASP A 471 -13.17 -21.40 15.99
CA ASP A 471 -11.96 -21.41 16.83
C ASP A 471 -10.86 -22.35 16.32
N GLY A 472 -11.10 -23.11 15.24
CA GLY A 472 -10.19 -24.15 14.75
C GLY A 472 -8.83 -23.64 14.23
N PRO A 473 -7.84 -24.53 14.05
CA PRO A 473 -6.57 -24.17 13.40
C PRO A 473 -6.79 -23.78 11.93
N ILE A 474 -5.92 -22.93 11.39
CA ILE A 474 -5.93 -22.50 9.98
C ILE A 474 -4.55 -22.78 9.37
N GLU A 475 -4.48 -23.73 8.44
CA GLU A 475 -3.27 -24.08 7.70
C GLU A 475 -3.02 -23.11 6.56
N LEU A 476 -1.86 -22.44 6.59
CA LEU A 476 -1.51 -21.43 5.60
C LEU A 476 -0.73 -22.03 4.43
N SER A 477 -1.08 -21.63 3.21
CA SER A 477 -0.39 -22.06 1.99
C SER A 477 -0.30 -20.93 0.96
N MET A 478 0.63 -21.05 0.03
CA MET A 478 0.77 -20.12 -1.09
C MET A 478 1.08 -20.91 -2.37
N GLU A 479 0.38 -20.58 -3.44
CA GLU A 479 0.42 -21.28 -4.73
C GLU A 479 0.70 -20.30 -5.87
N GLY A 480 1.04 -20.81 -7.05
CA GLY A 480 1.31 -19.97 -8.23
C GLY A 480 2.65 -19.21 -8.17
N LEU A 481 3.62 -19.73 -7.42
CA LEU A 481 4.97 -19.15 -7.30
C LEU A 481 5.80 -19.37 -8.57
N PRO A 482 6.79 -18.49 -8.85
CA PRO A 482 7.65 -18.66 -10.01
C PRO A 482 8.63 -19.83 -9.79
N SER A 483 9.19 -20.36 -10.88
CA SER A 483 10.17 -21.45 -10.82
C SER A 483 11.36 -21.10 -9.91
N GLY A 484 11.77 -22.03 -9.05
CA GLY A 484 12.85 -21.82 -8.08
C GLY A 484 12.43 -20.99 -6.85
N VAL A 485 11.13 -20.74 -6.65
CA VAL A 485 10.59 -20.10 -5.45
C VAL A 485 9.58 -21.03 -4.77
N ARG A 486 9.72 -21.18 -3.46
CA ARG A 486 8.85 -21.99 -2.61
C ARG A 486 8.27 -21.18 -1.47
N ALA A 487 7.15 -21.62 -0.91
CA ALA A 487 6.57 -21.06 0.30
C ALA A 487 6.37 -22.13 1.37
N ALA A 488 6.58 -21.75 2.63
CA ALA A 488 6.26 -22.56 3.79
C ALA A 488 5.36 -21.74 4.73
N GLY A 489 4.11 -22.18 4.91
CA GLY A 489 3.15 -21.55 5.81
C GLY A 489 3.18 -22.18 7.19
N MET A 490 3.03 -21.35 8.22
CA MET A 490 2.77 -21.79 9.59
C MET A 490 1.28 -21.85 9.82
N THR A 491 0.80 -22.89 10.49
CA THR A 491 -0.56 -22.94 11.02
C THR A 491 -0.83 -21.73 11.93
N ILE A 492 -1.98 -21.09 11.77
CA ILE A 492 -2.55 -20.23 12.81
C ILE A 492 -3.23 -21.16 13.82
N PRO A 493 -2.71 -21.31 15.05
CA PRO A 493 -3.31 -22.22 16.02
C PRO A 493 -4.75 -21.85 16.36
N ALA A 494 -5.49 -22.81 16.93
CA ALA A 494 -6.84 -22.56 17.44
C ALA A 494 -6.88 -21.33 18.36
N GLY A 495 -7.89 -20.48 18.22
CA GLY A 495 -8.06 -19.21 18.94
C GLY A 495 -7.06 -18.09 18.62
N MET A 496 -5.95 -18.39 17.95
CA MET A 496 -4.94 -17.39 17.58
C MET A 496 -5.34 -16.67 16.29
N LYS A 497 -4.84 -15.43 16.12
CA LYS A 497 -5.21 -14.54 15.01
C LYS A 497 -4.08 -14.25 14.03
N LEU A 498 -2.86 -14.73 14.28
CA LEU A 498 -1.66 -14.43 13.49
C LEU A 498 -0.92 -15.73 13.14
N GLY A 499 -0.56 -15.85 11.87
CA GLY A 499 0.39 -16.84 11.35
C GLY A 499 1.34 -16.20 10.37
N MET A 500 2.22 -17.00 9.79
CA MET A 500 3.28 -16.53 8.91
C MET A 500 3.44 -17.41 7.68
N ILE A 501 3.86 -16.81 6.58
CA ILE A 501 4.32 -17.53 5.39
C ILE A 501 5.72 -17.05 5.06
N PHE A 502 6.64 -17.98 4.82
CA PHE A 502 8.00 -17.69 4.38
C PHE A 502 8.13 -18.04 2.91
N ILE A 503 8.52 -17.07 2.10
CA ILE A 503 8.73 -17.22 0.66
C ILE A 503 10.23 -17.24 0.41
N THR A 504 10.76 -18.35 -0.08
CA THR A 504 12.19 -18.57 -0.27
C THR A 504 12.49 -18.77 -1.75
N ALA A 505 13.44 -17.99 -2.27
CA ALA A 505 14.04 -18.23 -3.57
C ALA A 505 15.28 -19.11 -3.41
N ASP A 506 15.39 -20.14 -4.24
CA ASP A 506 16.56 -21.01 -4.28
C ASP A 506 17.83 -20.25 -4.68
N GLU A 507 18.99 -20.78 -4.32
CA GLU A 507 20.31 -20.24 -4.63
C GLU A 507 20.56 -20.01 -6.13
N THR A 508 19.91 -20.85 -6.95
CA THR A 508 20.04 -20.92 -8.40
C THR A 508 18.76 -20.48 -9.11
N ALA A 509 17.81 -19.87 -8.39
CA ALA A 509 16.58 -19.37 -8.99
C ALA A 509 16.91 -18.34 -10.08
N SER A 510 16.43 -18.59 -11.29
CA SER A 510 16.56 -17.66 -12.42
C SER A 510 15.49 -16.57 -12.36
N PRO A 511 15.70 -15.41 -13.01
CA PRO A 511 14.72 -14.33 -13.02
C PRO A 511 13.37 -14.80 -13.53
N ALA A 512 12.32 -14.53 -12.75
CA ALA A 512 10.96 -14.92 -13.07
C ALA A 512 9.96 -14.05 -12.31
N LEU A 513 8.75 -13.96 -12.84
CA LEU A 513 7.61 -13.26 -12.24
C LEU A 513 6.37 -14.13 -12.43
N SER A 514 5.57 -14.27 -11.39
CA SER A 514 4.23 -14.86 -11.45
C SER A 514 3.26 -14.12 -10.54
N ILE A 515 1.97 -14.36 -10.74
CA ILE A 515 0.91 -13.89 -9.83
C ILE A 515 0.51 -15.06 -8.94
N ALA A 516 0.84 -14.97 -7.65
CA ALA A 516 0.57 -15.99 -6.68
C ALA A 516 -0.78 -15.81 -5.98
N GLN A 517 -1.18 -16.82 -5.22
CA GLN A 517 -2.37 -16.80 -4.36
C GLN A 517 -2.02 -17.35 -2.98
N ILE A 518 -2.60 -16.74 -1.94
CA ILE A 518 -2.42 -17.16 -0.55
C ILE A 518 -3.75 -17.74 -0.06
N PHE A 519 -3.68 -18.83 0.70
CA PHE A 519 -4.85 -19.51 1.22
C PHE A 519 -4.68 -19.89 2.69
N GLY A 520 -5.80 -19.95 3.40
CA GLY A 520 -5.92 -20.69 4.66
C GLY A 520 -6.94 -21.81 4.55
N SER A 521 -6.61 -22.96 5.13
CA SER A 521 -7.50 -24.13 5.17
C SER A 521 -7.83 -24.48 6.62
N GLY A 522 -9.10 -24.72 6.91
CA GLY A 522 -9.56 -25.11 8.23
C GLY A 522 -10.67 -26.15 8.11
N ARG A 523 -11.18 -26.63 9.25
CA ARG A 523 -12.29 -27.59 9.28
C ARG A 523 -13.46 -27.01 10.03
N ILE A 524 -14.63 -27.00 9.40
CA ILE A 524 -15.88 -26.44 9.93
C ILE A 524 -16.94 -27.53 9.85
N ASP A 525 -17.51 -27.90 11.01
CA ASP A 525 -18.52 -28.97 11.13
C ASP A 525 -18.11 -30.27 10.43
N GLY A 526 -16.82 -30.63 10.54
CA GLY A 526 -16.25 -31.83 9.93
C GLY A 526 -15.92 -31.72 8.45
N THR A 527 -16.20 -30.57 7.80
CA THR A 527 -15.92 -30.30 6.38
C THR A 527 -14.68 -29.43 6.23
N ASP A 528 -13.80 -29.76 5.30
CA ASP A 528 -12.64 -28.93 4.99
C ASP A 528 -13.07 -27.69 4.20
N VAL A 529 -12.68 -26.51 4.68
CA VAL A 529 -12.92 -25.23 4.04
C VAL A 529 -11.60 -24.60 3.64
N ARG A 530 -11.61 -23.89 2.51
CA ARG A 530 -10.46 -23.15 2.01
C ARG A 530 -10.88 -21.71 1.73
N ARG A 531 -10.11 -20.74 2.22
CA ARG A 531 -10.35 -19.31 2.03
C ARG A 531 -9.13 -18.66 1.41
N ARG A 532 -9.35 -17.84 0.38
CA ARG A 532 -8.30 -17.02 -0.21
C ARG A 532 -8.01 -15.85 0.73
N SER A 533 -6.73 -15.58 0.97
CA SER A 533 -6.30 -14.38 1.68
C SER A 533 -6.24 -13.19 0.73
N ALA A 534 -6.73 -12.04 1.20
CA ALA A 534 -6.38 -10.76 0.61
C ALA A 534 -4.90 -10.45 0.84
N PHE A 535 -4.35 -9.47 0.13
CA PHE A 535 -2.99 -8.99 0.33
C PHE A 535 -2.98 -7.47 0.46
N ALA A 536 -2.16 -6.94 1.36
CA ALA A 536 -2.05 -5.52 1.63
C ALA A 536 -0.63 -4.99 1.37
N SER A 537 -0.57 -3.74 0.95
CA SER A 537 0.68 -2.98 0.82
C SER A 537 0.54 -1.61 1.45
N VAL A 538 1.60 -1.13 2.08
CA VAL A 538 1.78 0.29 2.36
C VAL A 538 1.72 1.05 1.04
N VAL A 539 1.00 2.18 1.03
CA VAL A 539 0.87 3.03 -0.14
C VAL A 539 2.19 3.76 -0.36
N TRP A 540 2.59 4.65 0.55
CA TRP A 540 3.78 5.49 0.38
C TRP A 540 4.95 5.03 1.25
N PRO A 541 6.19 5.02 0.72
CA PRO A 541 7.35 4.95 1.59
C PRO A 541 7.44 6.24 2.43
N ILE A 542 7.65 6.06 3.74
CA ILE A 542 7.76 7.12 4.72
C ILE A 542 9.02 6.86 5.52
N ASP A 543 9.97 7.80 5.48
CA ASP A 543 11.25 7.66 6.20
C ASP A 543 11.06 7.80 7.71
N TYR A 544 10.06 8.58 8.15
CA TYR A 544 9.81 8.86 9.56
C TYR A 544 8.31 9.03 9.86
N ALA A 545 7.67 7.96 10.32
CA ALA A 545 6.22 7.91 10.56
C ALA A 545 5.65 8.96 11.52
N PRO A 546 6.37 9.48 12.54
CA PRO A 546 5.82 10.54 13.37
C PRO A 546 5.55 11.87 12.63
N ASN A 547 6.12 12.07 11.44
CA ASN A 547 5.83 13.25 10.60
C ASN A 547 4.68 13.02 9.61
N GLU A 548 4.40 11.77 9.26
CA GLU A 548 3.39 11.38 8.28
C GLU A 548 2.85 10.00 8.65
N PHE A 549 1.55 9.90 8.93
CA PHE A 549 0.94 8.63 9.27
C PHE A 549 0.94 7.68 8.06
N PRO A 550 1.42 6.43 8.23
CA PRO A 550 1.41 5.46 7.15
C PRO A 550 -0.01 5.07 6.76
N ARG A 551 -0.21 4.89 5.46
CA ARG A 551 -1.45 4.37 4.89
C ARG A 551 -1.18 3.07 4.17
N SER A 552 -2.13 2.16 4.25
CA SER A 552 -2.09 0.87 3.57
C SER A 552 -3.44 0.56 2.93
N ARG A 553 -3.40 -0.32 1.94
CA ARG A 553 -4.59 -0.76 1.20
C ARG A 553 -4.44 -2.21 0.75
N LEU A 554 -5.55 -2.81 0.36
CA LEU A 554 -5.55 -4.06 -0.38
C LEU A 554 -5.01 -3.86 -1.79
N THR A 555 -4.36 -4.90 -2.32
CA THR A 555 -3.89 -4.98 -3.71
C THR A 555 -4.80 -5.91 -4.51
N ALA A 556 -4.84 -5.73 -5.83
CA ALA A 556 -5.67 -6.54 -6.73
C ALA A 556 -5.16 -8.00 -6.83
N ASP A 557 -3.86 -8.20 -6.67
CA ASP A 557 -3.15 -9.45 -6.85
C ASP A 557 -1.86 -9.51 -6.00
N VAL A 558 -1.15 -10.65 -6.06
CA VAL A 558 0.05 -10.94 -5.26
C VAL A 558 1.23 -11.30 -6.19
N PRO A 559 1.89 -10.32 -6.81
CA PRO A 559 3.01 -10.59 -7.71
C PRO A 559 4.24 -11.04 -6.91
N VAL A 560 4.84 -12.14 -7.34
CA VAL A 560 6.09 -12.67 -6.80
C VAL A 560 7.12 -12.69 -7.91
N SER A 561 8.20 -11.95 -7.71
CA SER A 561 9.35 -11.96 -8.60
C SER A 561 10.59 -12.45 -7.89
N VAL A 562 11.49 -13.06 -8.66
CA VAL A 562 12.84 -13.39 -8.24
C VAL A 562 13.83 -12.78 -9.23
N THR A 563 14.97 -12.33 -8.73
CA THR A 563 16.12 -11.87 -9.52
C THR A 563 17.39 -12.58 -9.08
N ASP A 564 18.26 -12.90 -10.04
CA ASP A 564 19.62 -13.36 -9.80
C ASP A 564 20.66 -12.25 -10.03
N PHE A 565 20.20 -11.06 -10.48
CA PHE A 565 21.06 -9.92 -10.77
C PHE A 565 21.83 -9.47 -9.53
N GLU A 566 21.17 -9.49 -8.39
CA GLU A 566 21.79 -9.41 -7.07
C GLU A 566 21.26 -10.57 -6.24
N LYS A 567 22.15 -11.39 -5.67
CA LYS A 567 21.77 -12.46 -4.73
C LYS A 567 21.57 -11.89 -3.33
N ALA A 568 20.89 -12.65 -2.46
CA ALA A 568 20.79 -12.28 -1.05
C ALA A 568 22.18 -12.14 -0.41
N THR A 569 22.36 -11.21 0.53
CA THR A 569 23.69 -10.96 1.15
C THR A 569 24.23 -12.16 1.93
N ALA A 570 23.32 -12.97 2.47
CA ALA A 570 23.61 -14.29 3.03
C ALA A 570 22.37 -15.19 2.88
N SER A 571 22.57 -16.49 2.98
CA SER A 571 21.48 -17.47 3.11
C SER A 571 21.78 -18.44 4.25
N ILE A 572 20.72 -18.87 4.92
CA ILE A 572 20.74 -19.91 5.95
C ILE A 572 19.74 -20.97 5.50
N ALA A 573 20.19 -22.21 5.38
CA ALA A 573 19.37 -23.34 4.97
C ALA A 573 19.69 -24.55 5.85
N ALA A 574 18.78 -25.52 5.92
CA ALA A 574 19.14 -26.83 6.44
C ALA A 574 20.31 -27.41 5.61
N ALA A 575 21.23 -28.11 6.27
CA ALA A 575 22.39 -28.71 5.60
C ALA A 575 21.98 -29.76 4.56
N GLU A 576 20.82 -30.41 4.80
CA GLU A 576 20.18 -31.39 3.93
C GLU A 576 18.69 -31.03 3.75
N PRO A 577 18.10 -31.25 2.55
CA PRO A 577 16.71 -30.95 2.26
C PRO A 577 15.78 -32.07 2.78
N LEU A 578 15.89 -32.39 4.07
CA LEU A 578 15.13 -33.44 4.74
C LEU A 578 14.12 -32.84 5.72
N VAL A 579 13.05 -33.60 5.98
CA VAL A 579 12.22 -33.39 7.17
C VAL A 579 12.94 -34.05 8.34
N TRP A 580 13.17 -33.28 9.41
CA TRP A 580 13.83 -33.78 10.63
C TRP A 580 12.77 -34.38 11.55
N GLU A 581 12.77 -35.71 11.67
CA GLU A 581 11.82 -36.45 12.51
C GLU A 581 12.41 -36.74 13.89
N ALA A 582 11.57 -36.65 14.92
CA ALA A 582 11.90 -37.08 16.27
C ALA A 582 10.64 -37.48 17.03
N GLU A 583 10.79 -38.43 17.97
CA GLU A 583 9.71 -38.79 18.89
C GLU A 583 9.40 -37.61 19.82
N ALA A 584 8.12 -37.38 20.11
CA ALA A 584 7.69 -36.29 20.97
C ALA A 584 8.39 -36.36 22.34
N GLY A 585 8.96 -35.24 22.78
CA GLY A 585 9.73 -35.16 24.03
C GLY A 585 11.21 -35.53 23.92
N GLN A 586 11.68 -36.03 22.77
CA GLN A 586 13.11 -36.25 22.54
C GLN A 586 13.83 -34.98 22.08
N THR A 587 15.16 -35.01 22.09
CA THR A 587 15.98 -33.95 21.49
C THR A 587 16.21 -34.24 20.01
N VAL A 588 16.13 -33.21 19.16
CA VAL A 588 16.53 -33.27 17.75
C VAL A 588 17.54 -32.18 17.42
N THR A 589 18.57 -32.52 16.66
CA THR A 589 19.59 -31.57 16.20
C THR A 589 19.44 -31.35 14.70
N ILE A 590 19.27 -30.10 14.30
CA ILE A 590 19.11 -29.67 12.91
C ILE A 590 20.38 -28.91 12.48
N PRO A 591 21.26 -29.50 11.66
CA PRO A 591 22.42 -28.80 11.10
C PRO A 591 21.96 -27.79 10.05
N LEU A 592 22.41 -26.55 10.19
CA LEU A 592 22.21 -25.47 9.23
C LEU A 592 23.51 -25.16 8.49
N ARG A 593 23.40 -24.87 7.19
CA ARG A 593 24.46 -24.33 6.34
C ARG A 593 24.26 -22.83 6.16
N ILE A 594 25.37 -22.09 6.17
CA ILE A 594 25.37 -20.65 5.94
C ILE A 594 26.23 -20.31 4.73
N THR A 595 25.66 -19.52 3.81
CA THR A 595 26.38 -18.96 2.66
C THR A 595 26.46 -17.45 2.81
N TRP A 596 27.67 -16.91 2.95
CA TRP A 596 27.91 -15.47 3.02
C TRP A 596 28.33 -14.94 1.65
N ARG A 597 27.81 -13.78 1.24
CA ARG A 597 28.18 -13.11 -0.03
C ARG A 597 28.69 -11.69 0.17
N GLU A 598 28.52 -11.12 1.34
CA GLU A 598 28.89 -9.75 1.69
C GLU A 598 29.61 -9.70 3.04
N GLU A 599 30.23 -8.55 3.36
CA GLU A 599 30.87 -8.31 4.65
C GLU A 599 29.86 -7.89 5.72
N PHE A 600 29.71 -8.71 6.76
CA PHE A 600 28.88 -8.41 7.93
C PHE A 600 29.73 -7.86 9.09
N ASN A 601 29.17 -6.88 9.80
CA ASN A 601 29.78 -6.30 10.99
C ASN A 601 29.48 -7.14 12.24
N GLY A 602 30.39 -7.10 13.21
CA GLY A 602 30.25 -7.78 14.50
C GLY A 602 30.84 -9.19 14.52
N ALA A 603 30.85 -9.81 15.72
CA ALA A 603 31.41 -11.15 15.92
C ALA A 603 30.38 -12.28 15.68
N SER A 604 29.12 -12.03 16.05
CA SER A 604 28.01 -12.98 15.87
C SER A 604 26.70 -12.26 15.56
N ILE A 605 25.76 -13.00 14.98
CA ILE A 605 24.37 -12.61 14.74
C ILE A 605 23.49 -13.44 15.66
N LYS A 606 22.67 -12.79 16.48
CA LYS A 606 21.68 -13.48 17.31
C LYS A 606 20.46 -13.86 16.49
N LEU A 607 20.28 -15.15 16.26
CA LEU A 607 19.11 -15.73 15.61
C LEU A 607 18.08 -16.08 16.68
N LYS A 608 16.98 -15.33 16.73
CA LYS A 608 15.85 -15.62 17.61
C LYS A 608 14.87 -16.55 16.88
N PRO A 609 14.33 -17.58 17.54
CA PRO A 609 13.24 -18.35 16.94
C PRO A 609 12.07 -17.43 16.62
N PHE A 610 11.36 -17.77 15.55
CA PHE A 610 10.28 -16.98 15.00
C PHE A 610 9.05 -17.88 14.82
N GLY A 611 7.87 -17.38 15.16
CA GLY A 611 6.63 -18.16 15.20
C GLY A 611 6.26 -18.70 16.59
N THR A 612 5.12 -19.40 16.67
CA THR A 612 4.44 -19.72 17.95
C THR A 612 5.04 -20.91 18.71
N VAL A 613 5.22 -22.05 18.04
CA VAL A 613 5.62 -23.33 18.66
C VAL A 613 7.01 -23.26 19.30
N PHE A 614 7.97 -22.64 18.60
CA PHE A 614 9.37 -22.57 19.05
C PHE A 614 9.73 -21.23 19.70
N SER A 615 8.75 -20.40 20.06
CA SER A 615 8.97 -19.09 20.69
C SER A 615 9.77 -19.16 22.00
N GLY A 616 9.71 -20.30 22.71
CA GLY A 616 10.47 -20.56 23.94
C GLY A 616 11.93 -21.01 23.71
N LEU A 617 12.35 -21.27 22.46
CA LEU A 617 13.71 -21.67 22.15
C LEU A 617 14.69 -20.52 22.45
N LYS A 618 15.85 -20.84 23.03
CA LYS A 618 16.88 -19.83 23.30
C LYS A 618 17.44 -19.29 21.97
N PRO A 619 17.76 -17.99 21.88
CA PRO A 619 18.44 -17.45 20.71
C PRO A 619 19.77 -18.16 20.45
N ILE A 620 20.09 -18.34 19.17
CA ILE A 620 21.32 -19.00 18.70
C ILE A 620 22.31 -17.92 18.28
N ASP A 621 23.54 -18.01 18.77
CA ASP A 621 24.64 -17.13 18.35
C ASP A 621 25.31 -17.70 17.09
N LEU A 622 24.99 -17.13 15.92
CA LEU A 622 25.65 -17.47 14.66
C LEU A 622 26.93 -16.64 14.52
N ALA A 623 28.11 -17.27 14.63
CA ALA A 623 29.37 -16.57 14.39
C ALA A 623 29.48 -16.07 12.94
N VAL A 624 29.91 -14.82 12.77
CA VAL A 624 30.13 -14.23 11.44
C VAL A 624 31.25 -15.00 10.74
N LYS A 625 31.05 -15.36 9.46
CA LYS A 625 31.89 -16.27 8.65
C LYS A 625 31.78 -17.77 8.95
N ALA A 626 30.97 -18.19 9.93
CA ALA A 626 30.70 -19.62 10.12
C ALA A 626 30.00 -20.18 8.88
N THR A 627 30.38 -21.39 8.46
CA THR A 627 29.75 -22.08 7.31
C THR A 627 28.63 -23.02 7.73
N ALA A 628 28.55 -23.35 9.02
CA ALA A 628 27.52 -24.20 9.61
C ALA A 628 27.20 -23.78 11.05
N VAL A 629 25.99 -24.12 11.52
CA VAL A 629 25.59 -24.04 12.93
C VAL A 629 24.54 -25.11 13.21
N ASP A 630 24.61 -25.77 14.37
CA ASP A 630 23.61 -26.74 14.80
C ASP A 630 22.53 -26.07 15.64
N VAL A 631 21.27 -26.40 15.34
CA VAL A 631 20.12 -26.06 16.18
C VAL A 631 19.74 -27.29 16.99
N VAL A 632 19.82 -27.19 18.32
CA VAL A 632 19.35 -28.25 19.22
C VAL A 632 17.97 -27.90 19.75
N LEU A 633 16.98 -28.73 19.46
CA LEU A 633 15.61 -28.60 19.95
C LEU A 633 15.35 -29.65 21.02
N ASP A 634 15.15 -29.22 22.26
CA ASP A 634 14.63 -30.06 23.35
C ASP A 634 13.09 -30.01 23.31
N LEU A 635 12.47 -30.99 22.65
CA LEU A 635 11.03 -30.99 22.40
C LEU A 635 10.22 -31.18 23.71
N ALA A 636 10.81 -31.79 24.74
CA ALA A 636 10.17 -31.90 26.05
C ALA A 636 10.13 -30.54 26.76
N ALA A 637 11.26 -29.82 26.79
CA ALA A 637 11.32 -28.49 27.38
C ALA A 637 10.42 -27.48 26.65
N LEU A 638 10.32 -27.62 25.32
CA LEU A 638 9.46 -26.78 24.47
C LEU A 638 7.98 -27.18 24.50
N LYS A 639 7.65 -28.34 25.07
CA LYS A 639 6.31 -28.94 25.07
C LYS A 639 5.71 -29.00 23.65
N THR A 640 6.53 -29.38 22.69
CA THR A 640 6.14 -29.40 21.28
C THR A 640 5.08 -30.48 21.06
N PRO A 641 3.87 -30.13 20.56
CA PRO A 641 2.85 -31.13 20.27
C PRO A 641 3.26 -32.00 19.06
N PRO A 642 2.80 -33.26 18.97
CA PRO A 642 3.00 -34.07 17.76
C PRO A 642 2.41 -33.37 16.53
N GLY A 643 3.13 -33.43 15.40
CA GLY A 643 2.72 -32.83 14.14
C GLY A 643 3.89 -32.30 13.33
N GLU A 644 3.61 -31.76 12.15
CA GLU A 644 4.58 -31.04 11.34
C GLU A 644 4.74 -29.61 11.87
N HIS A 645 5.98 -29.15 12.03
CA HIS A 645 6.27 -27.82 12.55
C HIS A 645 7.30 -27.13 11.68
N LEU A 646 7.07 -25.83 11.43
CA LEU A 646 8.04 -24.99 10.74
C LEU A 646 8.95 -24.29 11.76
N LEU A 647 10.26 -24.46 11.59
CA LEU A 647 11.26 -23.73 12.34
C LEU A 647 11.76 -22.54 11.51
N ALA A 648 11.60 -21.33 12.02
CA ALA A 648 12.12 -20.11 11.41
C ALA A 648 12.93 -19.30 12.42
N PHE A 649 13.87 -18.51 11.92
CA PHE A 649 14.69 -17.61 12.71
C PHE A 649 14.68 -16.21 12.15
N ASN A 650 14.78 -15.23 13.04
CA ASN A 650 15.01 -13.83 12.71
C ASN A 650 16.28 -13.33 13.41
N GLY A 651 17.15 -12.67 12.66
CA GLY A 651 18.36 -12.04 13.17
C GLY A 651 18.62 -10.72 12.45
N ILE A 652 19.18 -9.76 13.18
CA ILE A 652 19.50 -8.43 12.68
C ILE A 652 21.02 -8.27 12.66
N SER A 653 21.56 -7.79 11.55
CA SER A 653 22.97 -7.43 11.42
C SER A 653 23.15 -6.28 10.44
N VAL A 654 24.31 -5.64 10.49
CA VAL A 654 24.71 -4.58 9.57
C VAL A 654 25.67 -5.17 8.55
N VAL A 655 25.34 -5.00 7.27
CA VAL A 655 26.12 -5.49 6.14
C VAL A 655 26.64 -4.30 5.33
N LYS A 656 27.90 -4.36 4.88
CA LYS A 656 28.37 -3.46 3.85
C LYS A 656 27.88 -3.99 2.52
N HIS A 657 27.00 -3.25 1.87
CA HIS A 657 26.46 -3.63 0.59
C HIS A 657 26.90 -2.63 -0.49
N ARG A 658 27.34 -3.16 -1.63
CA ARG A 658 27.54 -2.39 -2.86
C ARG A 658 26.58 -2.93 -3.90
N SER A 659 25.69 -2.07 -4.39
CA SER A 659 24.80 -2.47 -5.48
C SER A 659 25.65 -2.83 -6.69
N ASN A 660 25.34 -3.97 -7.29
CA ASN A 660 25.94 -4.47 -8.52
C ASN A 660 27.49 -4.41 -8.54
N ALA A 661 28.12 -4.99 -7.50
CA ALA A 661 29.58 -4.95 -7.30
C ALA A 661 30.39 -5.35 -8.55
N ALA A 662 29.93 -6.34 -9.32
CA ALA A 662 30.62 -6.79 -10.53
C ALA A 662 30.71 -5.70 -11.62
N ILE A 663 29.62 -4.99 -11.91
CA ILE A 663 29.63 -3.89 -12.88
C ILE A 663 30.37 -2.69 -12.31
N VAL A 664 30.26 -2.42 -11.01
CA VAL A 664 31.03 -1.35 -10.37
C VAL A 664 32.53 -1.60 -10.55
N THR A 665 33.00 -2.83 -10.34
CA THR A 665 34.41 -3.18 -10.56
C THR A 665 34.83 -2.93 -12.01
N VAL A 666 34.03 -3.37 -12.99
CA VAL A 666 34.32 -3.13 -14.42
C VAL A 666 34.35 -1.63 -14.73
N ALA A 667 33.36 -0.87 -14.24
CA ALA A 667 33.27 0.57 -14.46
C ALA A 667 34.40 1.35 -13.77
N GLU A 668 34.82 0.94 -12.58
CA GLU A 668 35.98 1.51 -11.87
C GLU A 668 37.27 1.24 -12.65
N GLU A 669 37.44 0.05 -13.22
CA GLU A 669 38.57 -0.29 -14.09
C GLU A 669 38.57 0.52 -15.40
N GLU A 670 37.42 0.65 -16.05
CA GLU A 670 37.24 1.48 -17.25
C GLU A 670 37.53 2.95 -16.94
N GLN A 671 36.95 3.50 -15.87
CA GLN A 671 37.17 4.88 -15.44
C GLN A 671 38.66 5.13 -15.14
N LYS A 672 39.34 4.18 -14.50
CA LYS A 672 40.78 4.26 -14.25
C LYS A 672 41.57 4.29 -15.57
N CYS A 673 41.29 3.38 -16.50
CA CYS A 673 41.94 3.34 -17.80
C CYS A 673 41.73 4.65 -18.59
N THR A 674 40.51 5.17 -18.61
CA THR A 674 40.18 6.43 -19.28
C THR A 674 40.85 7.63 -18.60
N SER A 675 40.91 7.65 -17.28
CA SER A 675 41.62 8.69 -16.51
C SER A 675 43.13 8.70 -16.82
N GLU A 676 43.76 7.52 -16.91
CA GLU A 676 45.16 7.38 -17.31
C GLU A 676 45.39 7.85 -18.75
N ALA A 677 44.47 7.56 -19.67
CA ALA A 677 44.53 8.04 -21.05
C ALA A 677 44.39 9.57 -21.13
N VAL A 678 43.47 10.18 -20.37
CA VAL A 678 43.33 11.64 -20.27
C VAL A 678 44.63 12.28 -19.75
N ALA A 679 45.23 11.70 -18.71
CA ALA A 679 46.51 12.18 -18.17
C ALA A 679 47.64 12.10 -19.22
N ALA A 680 47.74 11.00 -19.96
CA ALA A 680 48.73 10.82 -21.01
C ALA A 680 48.53 11.79 -22.19
N CYS A 681 47.29 11.95 -22.68
CA CYS A 681 46.97 12.90 -23.73
C CYS A 681 47.20 14.35 -23.30
N THR A 682 46.90 14.68 -22.04
CA THR A 682 47.16 16.01 -21.47
C THR A 682 48.66 16.31 -21.40
N ALA A 683 49.47 15.35 -20.94
CA ALA A 683 50.92 15.47 -20.91
C ALA A 683 51.49 15.66 -22.32
N ALA A 684 51.05 14.84 -23.28
CA ALA A 684 51.50 14.92 -24.68
C ALA A 684 51.11 16.25 -25.35
N ALA A 685 49.87 16.71 -25.17
CA ALA A 685 49.41 18.00 -25.69
C ALA A 685 50.20 19.17 -25.09
N THR A 686 50.50 19.12 -23.79
CA THR A 686 51.28 20.15 -23.10
C THR A 686 52.74 20.18 -23.59
N ASP A 687 53.37 19.01 -23.73
CA ASP A 687 54.75 18.90 -24.22
C ASP A 687 54.89 19.37 -25.66
N LEU A 688 53.99 18.94 -26.56
CA LEU A 688 53.99 19.37 -27.96
C LEU A 688 53.70 20.87 -28.12
N ALA A 689 52.80 21.43 -27.31
CA ALA A 689 52.55 22.87 -27.32
C ALA A 689 53.78 23.67 -26.87
N LYS A 690 54.51 23.21 -25.84
CA LYS A 690 55.76 23.84 -25.40
C LYS A 690 56.84 23.77 -26.49
N LYS A 691 57.08 22.58 -27.06
CA LYS A 691 58.05 22.38 -28.14
C LYS A 691 57.74 23.22 -29.37
N ALA A 692 56.46 23.32 -29.74
CA ALA A 692 56.03 24.19 -30.84
C ALA A 692 56.32 25.67 -30.54
N ALA A 693 56.13 26.12 -29.30
CA ALA A 693 56.41 27.50 -28.89
C ALA A 693 57.92 27.87 -28.92
N GLU A 694 58.81 26.89 -28.82
CA GLU A 694 60.28 27.08 -28.85
C GLU A 694 60.86 27.15 -30.28
N ILE A 695 60.13 26.69 -31.30
CA ILE A 695 60.61 26.67 -32.70
C ILE A 695 60.40 28.04 -33.37
N PRO A 696 61.43 28.70 -33.96
CA PRO A 696 61.26 29.96 -34.68
C PRO A 696 60.43 29.85 -35.96
N GLU A 697 59.72 30.92 -36.36
CA GLU A 697 59.13 31.00 -37.70
C GLU A 697 60.22 31.10 -38.78
N PRO A 698 60.06 30.48 -39.97
CA PRO A 698 58.85 29.82 -40.50
C PRO A 698 58.75 28.30 -40.22
N GLN A 699 59.65 27.73 -39.42
CA GLN A 699 59.78 26.27 -39.24
C GLN A 699 58.72 25.66 -38.30
N ARG A 700 57.88 26.49 -37.66
CA ARG A 700 56.91 26.10 -36.62
C ARG A 700 55.65 25.39 -37.14
N ALA A 701 55.34 25.47 -38.44
CA ALA A 701 54.06 25.02 -39.00
C ALA A 701 53.74 23.53 -38.69
N GLU A 702 54.71 22.64 -38.84
CA GLU A 702 54.52 21.21 -38.55
C GLU A 702 54.31 20.93 -37.06
N ALA A 703 55.05 21.62 -36.19
CA ALA A 703 54.93 21.48 -34.75
C ALA A 703 53.58 22.00 -34.22
N ASN A 704 53.06 23.09 -34.80
CA ASN A 704 51.71 23.59 -34.48
C ASN A 704 50.62 22.60 -34.89
N ARG A 705 50.77 21.93 -36.03
CA ARG A 705 49.82 20.87 -36.46
C ARG A 705 49.83 19.71 -35.48
N ALA A 706 51.01 19.21 -35.11
CA ALA A 706 51.15 18.12 -34.13
C ALA A 706 50.57 18.50 -32.75
N ALA A 707 50.78 19.74 -32.29
CA ALA A 707 50.18 20.24 -31.04
C ALA A 707 48.65 20.33 -31.13
N SER A 708 48.10 20.75 -32.27
CA SER A 708 46.65 20.81 -32.50
C SER A 708 46.01 19.42 -32.52
N GLU A 709 46.63 18.44 -33.19
CA GLU A 709 46.16 17.04 -33.19
C GLU A 709 46.22 16.42 -31.78
N ALA A 710 47.28 16.70 -31.02
CA ALA A 710 47.39 16.25 -29.63
C ALA A 710 46.31 16.88 -28.72
N LEU A 711 45.98 18.15 -28.94
CA LEU A 711 44.89 18.83 -28.24
C LEU A 711 43.52 18.21 -28.59
N GLN A 712 43.27 17.85 -29.85
CA GLN A 712 42.05 17.15 -30.24
C GLN A 712 41.94 15.76 -29.60
N ARG A 713 43.05 15.01 -29.55
CA ARG A 713 43.10 13.72 -28.84
C ARG A 713 42.83 13.87 -27.35
N LYS A 714 43.39 14.93 -26.72
CA LYS A 714 43.09 15.28 -25.33
C LYS A 714 41.59 15.56 -25.13
N GLN A 715 40.99 16.40 -25.96
CA GLN A 715 39.56 16.73 -25.89
C GLN A 715 38.67 15.50 -26.10
N ALA A 716 39.05 14.61 -27.02
CA ALA A 716 38.33 13.36 -27.23
C ALA A 716 38.43 12.41 -26.03
N ALA A 717 39.59 12.31 -25.39
CA ALA A 717 39.76 11.55 -24.16
C ALA A 717 38.99 12.16 -22.98
N GLU A 718 38.99 13.49 -22.84
CA GLU A 718 38.21 14.23 -21.82
C GLU A 718 36.69 14.06 -22.02
N ALA A 719 36.22 13.93 -23.26
CA ALA A 719 34.82 13.67 -23.57
C ALA A 719 34.40 12.20 -23.35
N ALA A 720 35.36 11.28 -23.30
CA ALA A 720 35.13 9.86 -23.04
C ALA A 720 35.15 9.50 -21.54
N LEU A 721 35.79 10.33 -20.71
CA LEU A 721 35.78 10.25 -19.24
C LEU A 721 34.50 10.86 -18.68
#